data_AF-A0A6V6YPS6-F1
#
_entry.id   AF-A0A6V6YPS6-F1
#
_cell.length_a   1.000
_cell.length_b   1.000
_cell.length_c   1.000
_cell.angle_alpha   90.00
_cell.angle_beta   90.00
_cell.angle_gamma   90.00
#
_symmetry.space_group_name_H-M   'P 1'
#
loop_
_entity.id
_entity.type
_entity.pdbx_description
1 polymer ?
#
loop_
_entity_poly.entity_id
_entity_poly.type
_entity_poly.pdbx_seq_one_letter_code
_entity_poly.pdbx_strand_id
1 'polypeptide(L)'
;MDNKKRIIEKPTANNVKCWDSSGSTEMVTQRLKEMFVEMGQKTRIEKGQNPAERAVFRKQHGIAYGQFVINEDIPEQFKKGIFAGSLYDCAVRFSSDTGTTSPDLHSTIGVGLKLFGVEGPKLFGEGPTADFIFQNIDRFFARDAQQMCTFTTAGVIDRDYDSYINKHPELASILQAMQKEEASVLSTSYWAILPFQLGETQIVKYRLVPDDTYKGAPFDDDNYLRLDLEKRLRNGAATFRFEIQLRTNEATMPLNDAQAVWSTEESPYICIARLHLPQQDVTAIGQSEFGSNLSFNIWRTLEAHKPLGSIAEARKTVYAASAEARHQANGQQLQEPNTINPHFRGNTDEDSNCIVRAGIYPPIGVMRVGNSEEEYFIGPLVDEPEAKEDVYAYRDKTGAIKRQAAQFRIYGFNAAGKAIKELTMDNAKITWYSHLANQKSSWYQFQIALDIPDATAPNVPPSLLRNIDVKDRNQLLIDGGGESISKPNVTAGKKFTGKFMGKTVYLGEMHTDEKGRLVMLGGHGKSKNINGGRAITFANNEGWYDDMSDGPVTATVEYEGVTLNVDPAWVICAPPDYAPMQKSVRTMWDLMRSVAVESGMLVRPARPSFCKDILPVFERMTNLQWVNAGFAAAFGWGGQFNYTSIAWVKKLNDPSSANLEMRRTISNNFRRFDQSGAEAPQLWPWLYGDAVAIPTQGSVRQHSTLSHLQLQFLDQWVEGDFDADFVDKTGCPYIPPVKKIDDYPIAEQPDMLTKAAMDFCLADAFHPGCEMTWPMRTSGMYMAPFRLKHAPKTPKTDYHYYGSTMNSDVLTLPAGPLLGGQVPGGVTRWMAIPWQTDTASCRDGYTTAYDPYLPTFWPARVPNNILSEERYKETLDTQLAEETRREAFAYRYFWLDDLPLDGEAPTQTNQINAMVKYFDKLAIVQQRPGVTDNPNFPPEMQIGVVPNEEQNQLLLQETETRLRKILNDNKHLDKKEESLLYTTLEHLSNEGLFTEQVVIESTREQLLELVQDELVQDEALTSEVQKLVDLLASKAHKFTKTRTVPHSRQPRKEVGVPEQLVRFQRFIPKQY
;
A
#
# COMPACT_ATOMS: atom_id res chain seq x y z
N MET A 1 27.46 -49.84 52.58
CA MET A 1 26.14 -49.23 52.34
C MET A 1 26.10 -48.85 50.87
N ASP A 2 25.58 -49.78 50.08
CA ASP A 2 25.32 -49.66 48.65
C ASP A 2 24.02 -48.89 48.44
N ASN A 3 23.99 -47.96 47.48
CA ASN A 3 22.74 -47.37 47.02
C ASN A 3 22.77 -47.23 45.49
N LYS A 4 22.70 -48.37 44.80
CA LYS A 4 22.35 -48.44 43.37
C LYS A 4 20.88 -48.04 43.22
N LYS A 5 20.62 -46.80 42.79
CA LYS A 5 19.30 -46.38 42.27
C LYS A 5 18.98 -47.25 41.04
N ARG A 6 18.02 -48.16 41.18
CA ARG A 6 17.31 -48.77 40.04
C ARG A 6 16.62 -47.65 39.27
N ILE A 7 17.11 -47.35 38.09
CA ILE A 7 16.34 -46.63 37.07
C ILE A 7 15.22 -47.59 36.67
N ILE A 8 13.98 -47.27 37.04
CA ILE A 8 12.81 -47.98 36.54
C ILE A 8 12.65 -47.50 35.09
N GLU A 9 13.02 -48.32 34.12
CA GLU A 9 12.74 -48.03 32.70
C GLU A 9 11.22 -47.90 32.52
N LYS A 10 10.76 -46.73 32.08
CA LYS A 10 9.37 -46.56 31.67
C LYS A 10 9.09 -47.55 30.52
N PRO A 11 7.92 -48.22 30.51
CA PRO A 11 7.54 -49.06 29.38
C PRO A 11 7.57 -48.26 28.08
N THR A 12 8.27 -48.75 27.06
CA THR A 12 8.29 -48.19 25.70
C THR A 12 7.33 -48.98 24.80
N ALA A 13 6.91 -48.41 23.69
CA ALA A 13 6.10 -49.06 22.67
C ALA A 13 6.78 -50.31 22.09
N ASN A 14 8.10 -50.38 22.13
CA ASN A 14 8.88 -51.56 21.76
C ASN A 14 8.57 -52.78 22.63
N ASN A 15 7.94 -52.60 23.79
CA ASN A 15 7.52 -53.69 24.70
C ASN A 15 6.03 -54.09 24.50
N VAL A 16 5.33 -53.51 23.53
CA VAL A 16 3.90 -53.75 23.28
C VAL A 16 3.73 -54.84 22.23
N LYS A 17 2.95 -55.89 22.54
CA LYS A 17 2.78 -57.06 21.66
C LYS A 17 2.27 -56.75 20.23
N CYS A 18 1.58 -55.63 20.02
CA CYS A 18 1.07 -55.21 18.71
C CYS A 18 1.98 -54.22 17.95
N TRP A 19 3.05 -53.73 18.57
CA TRP A 19 4.00 -52.79 17.97
C TRP A 19 5.43 -53.34 18.09
N ASP A 20 5.94 -53.85 16.99
CA ASP A 20 7.32 -54.32 16.90
C ASP A 20 8.11 -53.39 15.98
N SER A 21 9.07 -52.69 16.58
CA SER A 21 10.01 -51.83 15.87
C SER A 21 11.29 -52.57 15.48
N SER A 22 11.38 -53.88 15.74
CA SER A 22 12.56 -54.72 15.57
C SER A 22 12.32 -56.00 14.79
N GLY A 23 12.96 -56.20 13.64
CA GLY A 23 12.84 -57.45 12.90
C GLY A 23 13.27 -57.34 11.45
N SER A 24 12.53 -57.98 10.54
CA SER A 24 12.88 -57.97 9.11
C SER A 24 12.88 -56.55 8.55
N THR A 25 13.72 -56.30 7.54
CA THR A 25 13.78 -54.99 6.85
C THR A 25 12.42 -54.56 6.31
N GLU A 26 11.59 -55.51 5.89
CA GLU A 26 10.21 -55.27 5.45
C GLU A 26 9.35 -54.70 6.58
N MET A 27 9.36 -55.32 7.76
CA MET A 27 8.60 -54.86 8.91
C MET A 27 9.06 -53.47 9.38
N VAL A 28 10.37 -53.29 9.50
CA VAL A 28 10.99 -52.03 9.91
C VAL A 28 10.67 -50.90 8.92
N THR A 29 10.68 -51.19 7.62
CA THR A 29 10.30 -50.25 6.56
C THR A 29 8.81 -49.87 6.66
N GLN A 30 7.95 -50.86 6.92
CA GLN A 30 6.52 -50.63 7.12
C GLN A 30 6.26 -49.72 8.34
N ARG A 31 6.96 -49.93 9.47
CA ARG A 31 6.85 -49.05 10.65
C ARG A 31 7.33 -47.63 10.39
N LEU A 32 8.42 -47.47 9.62
CA LEU A 32 8.89 -46.15 9.21
C LEU A 32 7.86 -45.43 8.33
N LYS A 33 7.22 -46.14 7.39
CA LYS A 33 6.12 -45.59 6.59
C LYS A 33 4.97 -45.12 7.48
N GLU A 34 4.55 -45.94 8.44
CA GLU A 34 3.48 -45.60 9.39
C GLU A 34 3.82 -44.33 10.19
N MET A 35 5.03 -44.23 10.75
CA MET A 35 5.42 -43.08 11.57
C MET A 35 5.58 -41.78 10.75
N PHE A 36 6.26 -41.84 9.59
CA PHE A 36 6.53 -40.63 8.79
C PHE A 36 5.31 -40.17 7.98
N VAL A 37 4.59 -41.11 7.36
CA VAL A 37 3.55 -40.79 6.38
C VAL A 37 2.17 -40.85 7.01
N GLU A 38 1.78 -41.96 7.64
CA GLU A 38 0.42 -42.13 8.17
C GLU A 38 0.19 -41.24 9.40
N MET A 39 1.04 -41.35 10.43
CA MET A 39 0.91 -40.59 11.68
C MET A 39 1.45 -39.15 11.57
N GLY A 40 2.44 -38.94 10.70
CA GLY A 40 3.10 -37.65 10.52
C GLY A 40 2.42 -36.80 9.46
N GLN A 41 2.67 -37.14 8.19
CA GLN A 41 2.27 -36.34 7.03
C GLN A 41 0.75 -36.27 6.87
N LYS A 42 0.05 -37.41 6.80
CA LYS A 42 -1.41 -37.44 6.58
C LYS A 42 -2.17 -36.75 7.69
N THR A 43 -1.80 -36.95 8.96
CA THR A 43 -2.43 -36.22 10.08
C THR A 43 -2.27 -34.71 9.98
N ARG A 44 -1.16 -34.18 9.42
CA ARG A 44 -1.04 -32.73 9.16
C ARG A 44 -1.97 -32.29 8.03
N ILE A 45 -2.07 -33.07 6.96
CA ILE A 45 -2.97 -32.82 5.83
C ILE A 45 -4.44 -32.81 6.30
N GLU A 46 -4.85 -33.82 7.08
CA GLU A 46 -6.19 -33.94 7.65
C GLU A 46 -6.55 -32.78 8.59
N LYS A 47 -5.55 -32.12 9.20
CA LYS A 47 -5.72 -30.92 10.02
C LYS A 47 -5.73 -29.61 9.23
N GLY A 48 -5.73 -29.67 7.89
CA GLY A 48 -5.85 -28.50 7.02
C GLY A 48 -4.54 -27.97 6.45
N GLN A 49 -3.44 -28.73 6.47
CA GLN A 49 -2.20 -28.32 5.78
C GLN A 49 -2.45 -28.24 4.26
N ASN A 50 -2.47 -27.02 3.72
CA ASN A 50 -2.67 -26.73 2.30
C ASN A 50 -1.64 -25.68 1.81
N PRO A 51 -0.78 -26.00 0.83
CA PRO A 51 -0.67 -27.29 0.14
C PRO A 51 -0.14 -28.39 1.08
N ALA A 52 -0.49 -29.65 0.78
CA ALA A 52 0.07 -30.80 1.46
C ALA A 52 1.58 -30.90 1.20
N GLU A 53 2.36 -30.98 2.28
CA GLU A 53 3.83 -30.98 2.22
C GLU A 53 4.41 -32.41 2.22
N ARG A 54 5.74 -32.53 2.03
CA ARG A 54 6.49 -33.80 2.15
C ARG A 54 6.56 -34.28 3.62
N ALA A 55 6.90 -35.55 3.82
CA ALA A 55 7.12 -36.09 5.16
C ALA A 55 8.42 -35.56 5.81
N VAL A 56 9.47 -35.34 5.01
CA VAL A 56 10.81 -34.89 5.43
C VAL A 56 11.38 -33.91 4.40
N PHE A 57 12.42 -33.15 4.76
CA PHE A 57 13.01 -32.08 3.93
C PHE A 57 11.94 -31.11 3.39
N ARG A 58 11.13 -30.60 4.32
CA ARG A 58 9.86 -29.91 4.02
C ARG A 58 10.10 -28.52 3.48
N LYS A 59 11.02 -27.77 4.08
CA LYS A 59 11.31 -26.40 3.66
C LYS A 59 12.05 -26.38 2.34
N GLN A 60 11.45 -25.78 1.31
CA GLN A 60 12.07 -25.58 0.01
C GLN A 60 12.70 -24.18 -0.04
N HIS A 61 13.98 -24.10 -0.36
CA HIS A 61 14.66 -22.81 -0.57
C HIS A 61 14.51 -22.35 -2.02
N GLY A 62 14.48 -23.27 -2.98
CA GLY A 62 14.21 -22.96 -4.38
C GLY A 62 14.52 -24.14 -5.31
N ILE A 63 14.15 -23.97 -6.59
CA ILE A 63 14.42 -24.92 -7.66
C ILE A 63 15.24 -24.24 -8.74
N ALA A 64 16.36 -24.83 -9.09
CA ALA A 64 17.18 -24.39 -10.22
C ALA A 64 17.11 -25.41 -11.35
N TYR A 65 16.96 -24.94 -12.59
CA TYR A 65 17.15 -25.75 -13.78
C TYR A 65 18.61 -25.67 -14.22
N GLY A 66 19.13 -26.72 -14.83
CA GLY A 66 20.51 -26.76 -15.26
C GLY A 66 20.86 -27.99 -16.07
N GLN A 67 22.16 -28.22 -16.21
CA GLN A 67 22.72 -29.27 -17.04
C GLN A 67 23.71 -30.13 -16.24
N PHE A 68 23.55 -31.45 -16.31
CA PHE A 68 24.47 -32.42 -15.76
C PHE A 68 25.34 -33.00 -16.88
N VAL A 69 26.61 -32.57 -16.91
CA VAL A 69 27.57 -32.84 -17.98
C VAL A 69 28.56 -33.90 -17.50
N ILE A 70 28.66 -35.04 -18.19
CA ILE A 70 29.70 -36.05 -17.91
C ILE A 70 31.03 -35.56 -18.50
N ASN A 71 32.12 -35.64 -17.73
CA ASN A 71 33.43 -35.25 -18.22
C ASN A 71 33.90 -36.23 -19.31
N GLU A 72 34.45 -35.73 -20.41
CA GLU A 72 34.85 -36.57 -21.56
C GLU A 72 36.00 -37.53 -21.24
N ASP A 73 36.86 -37.14 -20.30
CA ASP A 73 38.11 -37.81 -19.93
C ASP A 73 37.99 -38.82 -18.78
N ILE A 74 36.77 -39.21 -18.40
CA ILE A 74 36.59 -40.21 -17.32
C ILE A 74 37.05 -41.60 -17.75
N PRO A 75 37.68 -42.38 -16.85
CA PRO A 75 38.07 -43.76 -17.13
C PRO A 75 36.91 -44.64 -17.63
N GLU A 76 37.15 -45.47 -18.65
CA GLU A 76 36.14 -46.34 -19.29
C GLU A 76 35.39 -47.26 -18.31
N GLN A 77 36.04 -47.66 -17.21
CA GLN A 77 35.39 -48.45 -16.16
C GLN A 77 34.22 -47.72 -15.48
N PHE A 78 34.20 -46.38 -15.48
CA PHE A 78 33.14 -45.57 -14.88
C PHE A 78 32.03 -45.18 -15.86
N LYS A 79 32.23 -45.37 -17.18
CA LYS A 79 31.22 -45.10 -18.22
C LYS A 79 30.14 -46.19 -18.24
N LYS A 80 29.35 -46.27 -17.16
CA LYS A 80 28.28 -47.26 -16.96
C LYS A 80 26.97 -46.55 -16.62
N GLY A 81 25.86 -47.09 -17.12
CA GLY A 81 24.52 -46.54 -16.85
C GLY A 81 24.40 -45.07 -17.25
N ILE A 82 24.04 -44.21 -16.30
CA ILE A 82 23.91 -42.75 -16.46
C ILE A 82 25.24 -42.15 -16.92
N PHE A 83 26.38 -42.65 -16.43
CA PHE A 83 27.69 -42.09 -16.74
C PHE A 83 28.23 -42.51 -18.12
N ALA A 84 27.48 -43.33 -18.89
CA ALA A 84 27.77 -43.59 -20.29
C ALA A 84 27.20 -42.52 -21.23
N GLY A 85 26.29 -41.66 -20.74
CA GLY A 85 25.81 -40.50 -21.48
C GLY A 85 26.80 -39.34 -21.49
N SER A 86 26.47 -38.25 -22.17
CA SER A 86 27.27 -37.02 -22.22
C SER A 86 26.64 -35.86 -21.43
N LEU A 87 25.32 -35.69 -21.52
CA LEU A 87 24.59 -34.54 -21.01
C LEU A 87 23.16 -34.91 -20.64
N TYR A 88 22.68 -34.37 -19.52
CA TYR A 88 21.27 -34.45 -19.13
C TYR A 88 20.76 -33.09 -18.65
N ASP A 89 19.59 -32.67 -19.11
CA ASP A 89 18.87 -31.58 -18.46
C ASP A 89 18.46 -32.02 -17.06
N CYS A 90 18.44 -31.08 -16.12
CA CYS A 90 18.14 -31.40 -14.74
C CYS A 90 17.36 -30.31 -14.00
N ALA A 91 16.65 -30.75 -12.96
CA ALA A 91 16.05 -29.87 -11.97
C ALA A 91 16.65 -30.19 -10.59
N VAL A 92 17.07 -29.14 -9.90
CA VAL A 92 17.77 -29.22 -8.62
C VAL A 92 16.94 -28.55 -7.55
N ARG A 93 16.46 -29.35 -6.60
CA ARG A 93 15.72 -28.87 -5.44
C ARG A 93 16.64 -28.68 -4.25
N PHE A 94 16.75 -27.44 -3.78
CA PHE A 94 17.41 -27.10 -2.52
C PHE A 94 16.38 -27.02 -1.39
N SER A 95 16.66 -27.68 -0.26
CA SER A 95 15.72 -27.78 0.86
C SER A 95 16.42 -28.09 2.18
N SER A 96 15.73 -27.89 3.30
CA SER A 96 16.20 -28.31 4.62
C SER A 96 15.18 -29.21 5.34
N ASP A 97 15.66 -29.92 6.35
CA ASP A 97 14.89 -30.87 7.18
C ASP A 97 13.87 -30.21 8.12
N THR A 98 13.90 -28.88 8.24
CA THR A 98 13.07 -28.09 9.14
C THR A 98 11.64 -27.86 8.61
N GLY A 99 10.79 -27.21 9.42
CA GLY A 99 9.46 -26.76 9.00
C GLY A 99 9.54 -25.54 8.08
N THR A 100 8.48 -25.26 7.32
CA THR A 100 8.43 -24.15 6.35
C THR A 100 8.65 -22.77 6.97
N THR A 101 8.32 -22.59 8.25
CA THR A 101 8.52 -21.35 9.02
C THR A 101 9.64 -21.44 10.06
N SER A 102 10.43 -22.53 10.06
CA SER A 102 11.52 -22.69 11.00
C SER A 102 12.77 -21.94 10.52
N PRO A 103 13.66 -21.46 11.41
CA PRO A 103 14.90 -20.81 11.03
C PRO A 103 15.80 -21.69 10.14
N ASP A 104 16.59 -21.06 9.27
CA ASP A 104 17.54 -21.73 8.39
C ASP A 104 18.86 -22.10 9.11
N LEU A 105 19.20 -21.42 10.21
CA LEU A 105 20.38 -21.74 11.03
C LEU A 105 20.26 -23.13 11.69
N HIS A 106 21.41 -23.79 11.87
CA HIS A 106 21.51 -25.12 12.47
C HIS A 106 20.67 -26.20 11.77
N SER A 107 20.35 -26.02 10.49
CA SER A 107 19.56 -26.96 9.70
C SER A 107 20.42 -27.92 8.88
N THR A 108 19.89 -29.11 8.58
CA THR A 108 20.50 -29.99 7.58
C THR A 108 19.92 -29.67 6.21
N ILE A 109 20.78 -29.25 5.29
CA ILE A 109 20.40 -28.89 3.92
C ILE A 109 20.60 -30.10 3.01
N GLY A 110 19.64 -30.33 2.12
CA GLY A 110 19.62 -31.41 1.16
C GLY A 110 19.37 -30.94 -0.27
N VAL A 111 19.88 -31.73 -1.21
CA VAL A 111 19.72 -31.54 -2.65
C VAL A 111 19.01 -32.75 -3.24
N GLY A 112 17.89 -32.51 -3.91
CA GLY A 112 17.28 -33.48 -4.83
C GLY A 112 17.62 -33.10 -6.27
N LEU A 113 18.44 -33.90 -6.94
CA LEU A 113 18.80 -33.72 -8.35
C LEU A 113 18.03 -34.73 -9.19
N LYS A 114 17.16 -34.24 -10.07
CA LYS A 114 16.44 -35.06 -11.05
C LYS A 114 17.03 -34.82 -12.43
N LEU A 115 17.48 -35.88 -13.07
CA LEU A 115 17.92 -35.90 -14.47
C LEU A 115 16.75 -36.27 -15.37
N PHE A 116 16.68 -35.63 -16.54
CA PHE A 116 15.72 -35.94 -17.61
C PHE A 116 16.45 -36.55 -18.81
N GLY A 117 15.76 -37.40 -19.58
CA GLY A 117 16.34 -38.10 -20.74
C GLY A 117 17.22 -39.30 -20.40
N VAL A 118 17.12 -39.85 -19.17
CA VAL A 118 17.81 -41.08 -18.80
C VAL A 118 16.99 -42.27 -19.29
N GLU A 119 17.37 -42.83 -20.43
CA GLU A 119 16.66 -43.96 -21.05
C GLU A 119 16.89 -45.31 -20.34
N GLY A 120 15.96 -46.26 -20.53
CA GLY A 120 16.06 -47.63 -20.01
C GLY A 120 15.14 -47.95 -18.80
N PRO A 121 14.99 -49.23 -18.45
CA PRO A 121 14.09 -49.65 -17.36
C PRO A 121 14.58 -49.11 -16.01
N LYS A 122 13.65 -48.55 -15.23
CA LYS A 122 13.92 -48.01 -13.90
C LYS A 122 13.65 -49.05 -12.83
N LEU A 123 14.45 -49.05 -11.77
CA LEU A 123 14.27 -49.88 -10.58
C LEU A 123 13.01 -49.52 -9.76
N PHE A 124 12.47 -48.31 -9.97
CA PHE A 124 11.24 -47.81 -9.37
C PHE A 124 10.64 -46.68 -10.24
N GLY A 125 9.33 -46.73 -10.46
CA GLY A 125 8.58 -45.74 -11.25
C GLY A 125 8.74 -45.91 -12.77
N GLU A 126 8.03 -45.06 -13.51
CA GLU A 126 8.05 -45.01 -14.98
C GLU A 126 8.66 -43.67 -15.46
N GLY A 127 9.10 -43.62 -16.72
CA GLY A 127 9.60 -42.41 -17.38
C GLY A 127 11.14 -42.32 -17.51
N PRO A 128 11.64 -41.40 -18.35
CA PRO A 128 13.06 -41.28 -18.68
C PRO A 128 13.79 -40.37 -17.67
N THR A 129 13.59 -40.59 -16.37
CA THR A 129 14.22 -39.77 -15.32
C THR A 129 15.07 -40.59 -14.35
N ALA A 130 16.07 -39.97 -13.75
CA ALA A 130 16.84 -40.56 -12.65
C ALA A 130 17.08 -39.56 -11.53
N ASP A 131 17.10 -40.04 -10.29
CA ASP A 131 17.22 -39.19 -9.11
C ASP A 131 18.51 -39.44 -8.34
N PHE A 132 19.16 -38.36 -7.93
CA PHE A 132 20.19 -38.34 -6.91
C PHE A 132 19.71 -37.50 -5.71
N ILE A 133 20.02 -37.96 -4.51
CA ILE A 133 19.64 -37.27 -3.27
C ILE A 133 20.88 -37.14 -2.38
N PHE A 134 21.16 -35.90 -1.98
CA PHE A 134 22.32 -35.54 -1.18
C PHE A 134 21.93 -34.75 0.07
N GLN A 135 22.83 -34.73 1.05
CA GLN A 135 22.73 -33.93 2.28
C GLN A 135 24.08 -33.29 2.58
N ASN A 136 24.10 -32.17 3.31
CA ASN A 136 25.35 -31.48 3.68
C ASN A 136 26.12 -32.19 4.81
N ILE A 137 26.03 -33.51 4.89
CA ILE A 137 26.76 -34.39 5.82
C ILE A 137 27.17 -35.67 5.10
N ASP A 138 28.35 -36.20 5.44
CA ASP A 138 29.04 -37.30 4.75
C ASP A 138 28.56 -38.72 5.12
N ARG A 139 27.60 -38.83 6.05
CA ARG A 139 27.07 -40.07 6.61
C ARG A 139 25.64 -39.88 7.12
N PHE A 140 24.91 -40.96 7.34
CA PHE A 140 23.60 -40.92 7.97
C PHE A 140 23.71 -41.03 9.50
N PHE A 141 22.77 -40.45 10.23
CA PHE A 141 22.78 -40.50 11.70
C PHE A 141 22.39 -41.89 12.25
N ALA A 142 21.70 -42.72 11.46
CA ALA A 142 21.38 -44.08 11.82
C ALA A 142 22.20 -45.07 10.97
N ARG A 143 22.72 -46.11 11.60
CA ARG A 143 23.53 -47.16 10.99
C ARG A 143 22.76 -47.92 9.91
N ASP A 144 21.56 -48.33 10.24
CA ASP A 144 20.72 -49.20 9.41
C ASP A 144 19.23 -48.86 9.63
N ALA A 145 18.33 -49.44 8.82
CA ALA A 145 16.90 -49.20 8.97
C ALA A 145 16.36 -49.58 10.35
N GLN A 146 16.97 -50.59 10.98
CA GLN A 146 16.59 -51.07 12.29
C GLN A 146 16.83 -50.01 13.37
N GLN A 147 18.02 -49.41 13.40
CA GLN A 147 18.32 -48.30 14.31
C GLN A 147 17.41 -47.10 14.01
N MET A 148 17.21 -46.77 12.74
CA MET A 148 16.32 -45.67 12.33
C MET A 148 14.89 -45.86 12.85
N CYS A 149 14.33 -47.07 12.73
CA CYS A 149 12.98 -47.38 13.21
C CYS A 149 12.88 -47.30 14.74
N THR A 150 13.85 -47.84 15.46
CA THR A 150 13.84 -47.76 16.94
C THR A 150 14.01 -46.33 17.44
N PHE A 151 14.89 -45.53 16.81
CA PHE A 151 15.04 -44.10 17.10
C PHE A 151 13.75 -43.33 16.84
N THR A 152 13.13 -43.54 15.67
CA THR A 152 11.87 -42.87 15.31
C THR A 152 10.73 -43.29 16.23
N THR A 153 10.69 -44.57 16.66
CA THR A 153 9.69 -45.06 17.61
C THR A 153 9.84 -44.36 18.97
N ALA A 154 11.06 -44.21 19.46
CA ALA A 154 11.34 -43.50 20.71
C ALA A 154 10.82 -42.05 20.68
N GLY A 155 10.95 -41.36 19.54
CA GLY A 155 10.45 -40.00 19.43
C GLY A 155 8.97 -39.85 19.10
N VAL A 156 8.47 -40.58 18.10
CA VAL A 156 7.12 -40.39 17.56
C VAL A 156 6.07 -41.11 18.41
N ILE A 157 6.39 -42.32 18.89
CA ILE A 157 5.46 -43.13 19.67
C ILE A 157 5.67 -42.91 21.17
N ASP A 158 6.91 -43.06 21.64
CA ASP A 158 7.21 -42.95 23.08
C ASP A 158 7.31 -41.51 23.57
N ARG A 159 7.49 -40.55 22.64
CA ARG A 159 7.68 -39.11 22.93
C ARG A 159 8.89 -38.81 23.81
N ASP A 160 9.98 -39.55 23.61
CA ASP A 160 11.20 -39.46 24.40
C ASP A 160 12.46 -39.75 23.54
N TYR A 161 12.82 -38.79 22.68
CA TYR A 161 14.07 -38.85 21.92
C TYR A 161 15.30 -38.82 22.85
N ASP A 162 15.26 -38.04 23.93
CA ASP A 162 16.41 -37.79 24.80
C ASP A 162 16.92 -39.07 25.46
N SER A 163 16.03 -39.91 25.98
CA SER A 163 16.43 -41.20 26.58
C SER A 163 17.13 -42.12 25.59
N TYR A 164 16.71 -42.13 24.32
CA TYR A 164 17.37 -42.92 23.29
C TYR A 164 18.73 -42.31 22.91
N ILE A 165 18.77 -41.00 22.64
CA ILE A 165 20.01 -40.28 22.27
C ILE A 165 21.10 -40.49 23.33
N ASN A 166 20.75 -40.39 24.62
CA ASN A 166 21.69 -40.60 25.73
C ASN A 166 22.27 -42.02 25.80
N LYS A 167 21.54 -43.03 25.31
CA LYS A 167 22.01 -44.43 25.26
C LYS A 167 22.81 -44.75 23.99
N HIS A 168 22.81 -43.86 22.99
CA HIS A 168 23.41 -44.06 21.67
C HIS A 168 24.37 -42.91 21.32
N PRO A 169 25.57 -42.84 21.96
CA PRO A 169 26.47 -41.67 21.86
C PRO A 169 27.01 -41.42 20.44
N GLU A 170 27.21 -42.46 19.64
CA GLU A 170 27.64 -42.31 18.24
C GLU A 170 26.58 -41.56 17.41
N LEU A 171 25.33 -42.00 17.48
CA LEU A 171 24.18 -41.34 16.86
C LEU A 171 24.02 -39.90 17.37
N ALA A 172 24.18 -39.68 18.68
CA ALA A 172 24.13 -38.35 19.28
C ALA A 172 25.18 -37.39 18.68
N SER A 173 26.42 -37.86 18.50
CA SER A 173 27.50 -37.04 17.90
C SER A 173 27.19 -36.66 16.45
N ILE A 174 26.52 -37.54 15.68
CA ILE A 174 26.17 -37.28 14.29
C ILE A 174 25.01 -36.28 14.23
N LEU A 175 23.98 -36.44 15.07
CA LEU A 175 22.89 -35.46 15.18
C LEU A 175 23.42 -34.07 15.56
N GLN A 176 24.44 -33.99 16.42
CA GLN A 176 25.11 -32.73 16.72
C GLN A 176 25.87 -32.17 15.50
N ALA A 177 26.60 -33.02 14.77
CA ALA A 177 27.32 -32.62 13.57
C ALA A 177 26.41 -32.21 12.40
N MET A 178 25.13 -32.59 12.43
CA MET A 178 24.10 -32.17 11.48
C MET A 178 23.60 -30.73 11.72
N GLN A 179 23.80 -30.16 12.92
CA GLN A 179 23.39 -28.80 13.26
C GLN A 179 24.38 -27.76 12.70
N LYS A 180 24.47 -27.67 11.37
CA LYS A 180 25.43 -26.81 10.65
C LYS A 180 24.85 -25.43 10.35
N GLU A 181 25.74 -24.45 10.29
CA GLU A 181 25.46 -23.13 9.73
C GLU A 181 26.13 -23.05 8.36
N GLU A 182 25.32 -23.00 7.30
CA GLU A 182 25.82 -22.90 5.92
C GLU A 182 25.46 -21.53 5.38
N ALA A 183 26.40 -20.84 4.75
CA ALA A 183 26.14 -19.49 4.23
C ALA A 183 25.23 -19.48 2.99
N SER A 184 25.23 -20.57 2.22
CA SER A 184 24.48 -20.67 0.96
C SER A 184 24.29 -22.11 0.55
N VAL A 185 23.15 -22.41 -0.08
CA VAL A 185 22.91 -23.69 -0.74
C VAL A 185 23.77 -23.89 -1.99
N LEU A 186 24.40 -22.83 -2.51
CA LEU A 186 25.27 -22.87 -3.69
C LEU A 186 26.76 -23.02 -3.37
N SER A 187 27.17 -22.83 -2.12
CA SER A 187 28.57 -22.93 -1.68
C SER A 187 28.84 -24.08 -0.71
N THR A 188 27.83 -24.92 -0.49
CA THR A 188 27.89 -26.08 0.42
C THR A 188 28.25 -27.35 -0.35
N SER A 189 28.98 -28.27 0.28
CA SER A 189 29.22 -29.62 -0.27
C SER A 189 28.14 -30.59 0.18
N TYR A 190 27.76 -31.54 -0.69
CA TYR A 190 26.68 -32.48 -0.41
C TYR A 190 27.09 -33.92 -0.71
N TRP A 191 26.67 -34.88 0.11
CA TRP A 191 27.00 -36.30 -0.06
C TRP A 191 25.74 -37.15 -0.22
N ALA A 192 25.82 -38.14 -1.11
CA ALA A 192 24.88 -39.24 -1.14
C ALA A 192 25.34 -40.24 -0.08
N ILE A 193 24.64 -40.24 1.05
CA ILE A 193 25.07 -40.94 2.28
C ILE A 193 25.01 -42.48 2.20
N LEU A 194 24.61 -43.05 1.06
CA LEU A 194 24.46 -44.49 0.84
C LEU A 194 25.34 -44.97 -0.32
N PRO A 195 25.78 -46.23 -0.33
CA PRO A 195 26.48 -46.81 -1.48
C PRO A 195 25.52 -47.24 -2.60
N PHE A 196 26.02 -47.20 -3.83
CA PHE A 196 25.31 -47.57 -5.06
C PHE A 196 26.19 -48.50 -5.90
N GLN A 197 25.57 -49.40 -6.67
CA GLN A 197 26.31 -50.11 -7.72
C GLN A 197 26.85 -49.15 -8.77
N LEU A 198 27.90 -49.57 -9.47
CA LEU A 198 28.39 -48.96 -10.69
C LEU A 198 28.70 -50.08 -11.69
N GLY A 199 27.76 -50.32 -12.60
CA GLY A 199 27.80 -51.49 -13.47
C GLY A 199 27.63 -52.79 -12.66
N GLU A 200 28.26 -53.87 -13.12
CA GLU A 200 28.07 -55.21 -12.53
C GLU A 200 28.96 -55.48 -11.31
N THR A 201 30.14 -54.84 -11.22
CA THR A 201 31.20 -55.25 -10.29
C THR A 201 31.66 -54.17 -9.32
N GLN A 202 31.38 -52.89 -9.58
CA GLN A 202 31.87 -51.79 -8.74
C GLN A 202 30.75 -51.25 -7.83
N ILE A 203 31.17 -50.66 -6.71
CA ILE A 203 30.29 -49.98 -5.76
C ILE A 203 30.91 -48.62 -5.46
N VAL A 204 30.08 -47.59 -5.41
CA VAL A 204 30.50 -46.19 -5.24
C VAL A 204 29.61 -45.42 -4.26
N LYS A 205 30.16 -44.35 -3.68
CA LYS A 205 29.41 -43.24 -3.08
C LYS A 205 29.56 -41.98 -3.95
N TYR A 206 28.58 -41.08 -3.90
CA TYR A 206 28.56 -39.83 -4.69
C TYR A 206 28.69 -38.61 -3.80
N ARG A 207 29.29 -37.53 -4.31
CA ARG A 207 29.20 -36.19 -3.71
C ARG A 207 29.13 -35.07 -4.75
N LEU A 208 28.58 -33.94 -4.34
CA LEU A 208 28.58 -32.66 -5.04
C LEU A 208 29.48 -31.68 -4.28
N VAL A 209 30.41 -31.03 -4.99
CA VAL A 209 31.33 -30.04 -4.42
C VAL A 209 31.26 -28.76 -5.26
N PRO A 210 30.99 -27.59 -4.67
CA PRO A 210 30.89 -26.33 -5.43
C PRO A 210 32.24 -25.96 -6.05
N ASP A 211 32.21 -25.40 -7.26
CA ASP A 211 33.40 -24.95 -8.01
C ASP A 211 33.48 -23.42 -7.99
N ASP A 212 34.58 -22.87 -7.46
CA ASP A 212 34.90 -21.44 -7.43
C ASP A 212 33.76 -20.49 -6.94
N THR A 213 32.93 -20.96 -6.01
CA THR A 213 31.81 -20.18 -5.45
C THR A 213 32.24 -19.39 -4.22
N TYR A 214 31.99 -18.07 -4.20
CA TYR A 214 32.10 -17.26 -2.99
C TYR A 214 31.26 -17.87 -1.86
N LYS A 215 31.87 -18.15 -0.69
CA LYS A 215 31.15 -18.82 0.41
C LYS A 215 30.06 -17.94 1.02
N GLY A 216 30.30 -16.65 1.17
CA GLY A 216 29.41 -15.76 1.94
C GLY A 216 29.47 -16.03 3.44
N ALA A 217 28.54 -15.45 4.18
CA ALA A 217 28.34 -15.68 5.61
C ALA A 217 26.85 -15.94 5.88
N PRO A 218 26.50 -16.88 6.78
CA PRO A 218 25.13 -17.02 7.25
C PRO A 218 24.68 -15.71 7.93
N PHE A 219 23.39 -15.41 7.88
CA PHE A 219 22.80 -14.29 8.63
C PHE A 219 21.46 -14.71 9.25
N ASP A 220 21.08 -14.00 10.31
CA ASP A 220 19.93 -14.34 11.15
C ASP A 220 18.61 -13.87 10.52
N ASP A 221 18.12 -14.65 9.56
CA ASP A 221 16.78 -14.51 8.96
C ASP A 221 16.19 -15.90 8.78
N ASP A 222 14.88 -16.05 8.99
CA ASP A 222 14.23 -17.35 8.86
C ASP A 222 14.41 -17.96 7.47
N ASN A 223 14.58 -17.18 6.39
CA ASN A 223 14.62 -17.64 5.00
C ASN A 223 15.90 -17.23 4.24
N TYR A 224 17.00 -16.93 4.92
CA TYR A 224 18.21 -16.41 4.27
C TYR A 224 18.75 -17.30 3.13
N LEU A 225 18.62 -18.63 3.23
CA LEU A 225 19.12 -19.56 2.21
C LEU A 225 18.33 -19.44 0.89
N ARG A 226 17.04 -19.13 0.98
CA ARG A 226 16.18 -18.85 -0.18
C ARG A 226 16.55 -17.52 -0.82
N LEU A 227 16.65 -16.46 0.00
CA LEU A 227 16.96 -15.11 -0.48
C LEU A 227 18.35 -15.06 -1.15
N ASP A 228 19.35 -15.74 -0.58
CA ASP A 228 20.68 -15.86 -1.18
C ASP A 228 20.65 -16.62 -2.51
N LEU A 229 19.93 -17.74 -2.60
CA LEU A 229 19.76 -18.50 -3.85
C LEU A 229 19.14 -17.65 -4.96
N GLU A 230 18.05 -16.94 -4.65
CA GLU A 230 17.36 -16.03 -5.56
C GLU A 230 18.30 -14.93 -6.05
N LYS A 231 19.00 -14.25 -5.13
CA LYS A 231 19.93 -13.17 -5.45
C LYS A 231 21.10 -13.66 -6.32
N ARG A 232 21.72 -14.79 -5.99
CA ARG A 232 22.90 -15.27 -6.72
C ARG A 232 22.57 -15.74 -8.12
N LEU A 233 21.53 -16.55 -8.29
CA LEU A 233 21.17 -17.05 -9.62
C LEU A 233 20.59 -15.97 -10.53
N ARG A 234 20.01 -14.90 -9.98
CA ARG A 234 19.64 -13.72 -10.79
C ARG A 234 20.85 -12.94 -11.30
N ASN A 235 21.98 -13.01 -10.61
CA ASN A 235 23.19 -12.24 -10.91
C ASN A 235 24.32 -13.04 -11.59
N GLY A 236 24.22 -14.37 -11.64
CA GLY A 236 25.24 -15.21 -12.27
C GLY A 236 24.91 -16.71 -12.22
N ALA A 237 25.81 -17.52 -12.76
CA ALA A 237 25.70 -18.98 -12.77
C ALA A 237 26.38 -19.62 -11.55
N ALA A 238 26.05 -20.88 -11.25
CA ALA A 238 26.71 -21.70 -10.22
C ALA A 238 27.08 -23.08 -10.79
N THR A 239 28.19 -23.66 -10.32
CA THR A 239 28.67 -24.96 -10.81
C THR A 239 29.07 -25.86 -9.63
N PHE A 240 28.76 -27.15 -9.74
CA PHE A 240 29.24 -28.19 -8.83
C PHE A 240 29.99 -29.28 -9.58
N ARG A 241 31.08 -29.77 -9.01
CA ARG A 241 31.71 -31.04 -9.39
C ARG A 241 30.92 -32.20 -8.79
N PHE A 242 30.60 -33.18 -9.62
CA PHE A 242 30.03 -34.46 -9.20
C PHE A 242 31.14 -35.50 -9.16
N GLU A 243 31.37 -36.05 -7.99
CA GLU A 243 32.52 -36.91 -7.72
C GLU A 243 32.06 -38.27 -7.16
N ILE A 244 32.77 -39.34 -7.54
CA ILE A 244 32.54 -40.70 -7.05
C ILE A 244 33.68 -41.16 -6.13
N GLN A 245 33.37 -42.01 -5.16
CA GLN A 245 34.34 -42.69 -4.31
C GLN A 245 34.10 -44.20 -4.40
N LEU A 246 35.11 -44.96 -4.82
CA LEU A 246 35.00 -46.41 -5.03
C LEU A 246 35.10 -47.20 -3.72
N ARG A 247 34.40 -48.32 -3.64
CA ARG A 247 34.59 -49.30 -2.57
C ARG A 247 35.83 -50.13 -2.86
N THR A 248 36.91 -49.90 -2.14
CA THR A 248 38.20 -50.61 -2.32
C THR A 248 38.42 -51.70 -1.27
N ASN A 249 37.75 -51.65 -0.12
CA ASN A 249 37.93 -52.59 0.97
C ASN A 249 36.61 -52.93 1.68
N GLU A 250 36.24 -54.19 1.68
CA GLU A 250 34.95 -54.63 2.22
C GLU A 250 34.82 -54.47 3.74
N ALA A 251 35.94 -54.55 4.46
CA ALA A 251 35.96 -54.52 5.93
C ALA A 251 35.80 -53.09 6.48
N THR A 252 36.34 -52.09 5.79
CA THR A 252 36.30 -50.67 6.20
C THR A 252 35.20 -49.89 5.49
N MET A 253 34.64 -50.42 4.41
CA MET A 253 33.58 -49.78 3.61
C MET A 253 32.31 -50.65 3.56
N PRO A 254 31.58 -50.73 4.68
CA PRO A 254 30.37 -51.56 4.79
C PRO A 254 29.23 -51.06 3.91
N LEU A 255 28.39 -51.98 3.44
CA LEU A 255 27.23 -51.67 2.59
C LEU A 255 25.94 -51.42 3.39
N ASN A 256 25.82 -52.01 4.57
CA ASN A 256 24.65 -51.88 5.45
C ASN A 256 25.03 -51.23 6.79
N ASP A 257 25.85 -50.19 6.71
CA ASP A 257 26.17 -49.28 7.80
C ASP A 257 26.37 -47.88 7.18
N ALA A 258 25.35 -47.04 7.34
CA ALA A 258 25.32 -45.69 6.80
C ALA A 258 26.01 -44.67 7.72
N GLN A 259 26.46 -45.06 8.91
CA GLN A 259 27.28 -44.21 9.80
C GLN A 259 28.76 -44.24 9.39
N ALA A 260 29.21 -45.29 8.71
CA ALA A 260 30.60 -45.43 8.28
C ALA A 260 31.00 -44.42 7.17
N VAL A 261 32.02 -43.60 7.48
CA VAL A 261 32.71 -42.71 6.52
C VAL A 261 33.85 -43.47 5.86
N TRP A 262 33.88 -43.48 4.52
CA TRP A 262 34.94 -44.16 3.76
C TRP A 262 36.17 -43.26 3.66
N SER A 263 37.35 -43.79 4.02
CA SER A 263 38.60 -43.03 4.02
C SER A 263 38.95 -42.50 2.63
N THR A 264 39.26 -41.20 2.54
CA THR A 264 39.74 -40.57 1.29
C THR A 264 41.19 -40.93 0.97
N GLU A 265 41.94 -41.45 1.94
CA GLU A 265 43.29 -41.99 1.71
C GLU A 265 43.22 -43.38 1.06
N GLU A 266 42.27 -44.21 1.49
CA GLU A 266 42.06 -45.56 0.96
C GLU A 266 41.30 -45.55 -0.37
N SER A 267 40.44 -44.56 -0.59
CA SER A 267 39.71 -44.35 -1.84
C SER A 267 39.45 -42.86 -2.05
N PRO A 268 40.23 -42.16 -2.89
CA PRO A 268 40.03 -40.75 -3.17
C PRO A 268 38.78 -40.51 -4.04
N TYR A 269 38.21 -39.31 -3.93
CA TYR A 269 37.12 -38.89 -4.80
C TYR A 269 37.62 -38.56 -6.21
N ILE A 270 36.87 -39.00 -7.21
CA ILE A 270 37.18 -38.80 -8.63
C ILE A 270 36.05 -37.98 -9.25
N CYS A 271 36.37 -36.80 -9.80
CA CYS A 271 35.40 -35.96 -10.51
C CYS A 271 35.05 -36.58 -11.87
N ILE A 272 33.79 -36.94 -12.05
CA ILE A 272 33.32 -37.58 -13.30
C ILE A 272 32.31 -36.74 -14.08
N ALA A 273 31.73 -35.72 -13.45
CA ALA A 273 30.74 -34.88 -14.08
C ALA A 273 30.69 -33.50 -13.42
N ARG A 274 30.03 -32.55 -14.06
CA ARG A 274 29.73 -31.23 -13.53
C ARG A 274 28.24 -30.92 -13.66
N LEU A 275 27.67 -30.36 -12.61
CA LEU A 275 26.33 -29.78 -12.61
C LEU A 275 26.47 -28.27 -12.82
N HIS A 276 25.95 -27.77 -13.93
CA HIS A 276 25.93 -26.35 -14.26
C HIS A 276 24.52 -25.77 -14.10
N LEU A 277 24.39 -24.75 -13.27
CA LEU A 277 23.16 -23.98 -13.05
C LEU A 277 23.33 -22.58 -13.69
N PRO A 278 22.71 -22.31 -14.85
CA PRO A 278 22.81 -20.99 -15.48
C PRO A 278 22.11 -19.90 -14.66
N GLN A 279 22.43 -18.64 -15.00
CA GLN A 279 21.71 -17.47 -14.47
C GLN A 279 20.21 -17.59 -14.79
N GLN A 280 19.37 -17.49 -13.76
CA GLN A 280 17.91 -17.67 -13.88
C GLN A 280 17.16 -17.01 -12.73
N ASP A 281 15.88 -16.73 -12.95
CA ASP A 281 14.95 -16.32 -11.89
C ASP A 281 14.21 -17.53 -11.31
N VAL A 282 14.70 -18.06 -10.18
CA VAL A 282 14.07 -19.22 -9.51
C VAL A 282 12.68 -18.92 -8.93
N THR A 283 12.23 -17.66 -8.97
CA THR A 283 10.89 -17.23 -8.53
C THR A 283 9.89 -17.15 -9.69
N ALA A 284 10.28 -17.49 -10.92
CA ALA A 284 9.41 -17.49 -12.07
C ALA A 284 8.14 -18.35 -11.84
N ILE A 285 7.00 -17.86 -12.35
CA ILE A 285 5.69 -18.50 -12.16
C ILE A 285 5.75 -19.99 -12.54
N GLY A 286 5.37 -20.86 -11.61
CA GLY A 286 5.34 -22.31 -11.77
C GLY A 286 6.63 -23.04 -11.40
N GLN A 287 7.76 -22.34 -11.24
CA GLN A 287 9.06 -22.98 -10.99
C GLN A 287 9.14 -23.61 -9.58
N SER A 288 8.68 -22.90 -8.56
CA SER A 288 8.63 -23.40 -7.18
C SER A 288 7.62 -24.54 -7.02
N GLU A 289 6.46 -24.40 -7.66
CA GLU A 289 5.38 -25.38 -7.69
C GLU A 289 5.85 -26.67 -8.35
N PHE A 290 6.57 -26.58 -9.48
CA PHE A 290 7.18 -27.74 -10.12
C PHE A 290 8.06 -28.52 -9.13
N GLY A 291 8.90 -27.83 -8.38
CA GLY A 291 9.73 -28.41 -7.31
C GLY A 291 8.98 -29.13 -6.20
N SER A 292 7.90 -28.50 -5.73
CA SER A 292 7.00 -29.09 -4.74
C SER A 292 6.33 -30.36 -5.29
N ASN A 293 6.03 -30.37 -6.59
CA ASN A 293 5.38 -31.48 -7.28
C ASN A 293 6.34 -32.62 -7.59
N LEU A 294 7.64 -32.37 -7.83
CA LEU A 294 8.61 -33.42 -8.14
C LEU A 294 8.62 -34.51 -7.06
N SER A 295 8.71 -35.78 -7.45
CA SER A 295 9.03 -36.85 -6.50
C SER A 295 10.50 -37.23 -6.65
N PHE A 296 11.16 -37.49 -5.53
CA PHE A 296 12.56 -37.93 -5.52
C PHE A 296 12.63 -39.29 -4.84
N ASN A 297 13.20 -40.28 -5.51
CA ASN A 297 13.43 -41.61 -4.97
C ASN A 297 14.73 -42.18 -5.54
N ILE A 298 15.70 -42.52 -4.69
CA ILE A 298 17.01 -43.03 -5.13
C ILE A 298 16.92 -44.36 -5.92
N TRP A 299 15.80 -45.07 -5.86
CA TRP A 299 15.53 -46.25 -6.68
C TRP A 299 15.02 -45.91 -8.08
N ARG A 300 14.71 -44.65 -8.36
CA ARG A 300 14.44 -44.17 -9.72
C ARG A 300 15.78 -43.98 -10.43
N THR A 301 16.35 -45.09 -10.85
CA THR A 301 17.64 -45.15 -11.54
C THR A 301 17.74 -46.47 -12.31
N LEU A 302 18.83 -46.66 -13.05
CA LEU A 302 19.13 -47.87 -13.81
C LEU A 302 19.68 -48.97 -12.88
N GLU A 303 19.56 -50.23 -13.27
CA GLU A 303 20.14 -51.37 -12.52
C GLU A 303 21.63 -51.16 -12.23
N ALA A 304 22.37 -50.58 -13.18
CA ALA A 304 23.79 -50.25 -13.05
C ALA A 304 24.12 -49.28 -11.90
N HIS A 305 23.12 -48.61 -11.32
CA HIS A 305 23.24 -47.68 -10.20
C HIS A 305 22.37 -48.07 -9.00
N LYS A 306 22.07 -49.37 -8.85
CA LYS A 306 21.22 -49.87 -7.78
C LYS A 306 21.67 -49.39 -6.38
N PRO A 307 20.80 -48.72 -5.61
CA PRO A 307 21.07 -48.37 -4.22
C PRO A 307 21.28 -49.61 -3.34
N LEU A 308 22.17 -49.53 -2.35
CA LEU A 308 22.52 -50.65 -1.47
C LEU A 308 22.28 -50.31 0.01
N GLY A 309 21.97 -51.34 0.80
CA GLY A 309 21.76 -51.24 2.26
C GLY A 309 20.30 -51.08 2.67
N SER A 310 19.99 -51.39 3.93
CA SER A 310 18.62 -51.41 4.47
C SER A 310 17.96 -50.03 4.52
N ILE A 311 18.72 -48.95 4.70
CA ILE A 311 18.20 -47.57 4.61
C ILE A 311 17.74 -47.26 3.18
N ALA A 312 18.40 -47.82 2.16
CA ALA A 312 17.95 -47.64 0.79
C ALA A 312 16.56 -48.26 0.58
N GLU A 313 16.34 -49.49 1.05
CA GLU A 313 15.03 -50.15 1.01
C GLU A 313 13.95 -49.34 1.74
N ALA A 314 14.26 -48.82 2.93
CA ALA A 314 13.33 -47.98 3.68
C ALA A 314 12.95 -46.71 2.90
N ARG A 315 13.93 -46.04 2.27
CA ARG A 315 13.68 -44.85 1.44
C ARG A 315 12.81 -45.16 0.22
N LYS A 316 12.96 -46.34 -0.39
CA LYS A 316 12.12 -46.77 -1.53
C LYS A 316 10.64 -46.61 -1.21
N THR A 317 10.22 -47.20 -0.10
CA THR A 317 8.81 -47.29 0.31
C THR A 317 8.31 -45.98 0.93
N VAL A 318 9.08 -45.37 1.84
CA VAL A 318 8.64 -44.18 2.57
C VAL A 318 8.52 -42.97 1.64
N TYR A 319 9.47 -42.77 0.72
CA TYR A 319 9.42 -41.64 -0.22
C TYR A 319 8.29 -41.80 -1.24
N ALA A 320 8.03 -43.03 -1.70
CA ALA A 320 6.89 -43.35 -2.55
C ALA A 320 5.56 -43.03 -1.85
N ALA A 321 5.36 -43.52 -0.63
CA ALA A 321 4.15 -43.26 0.14
C ALA A 321 3.97 -41.76 0.45
N SER A 322 5.06 -41.04 0.73
CA SER A 322 4.99 -39.59 0.94
C SER A 322 4.65 -38.80 -0.33
N ALA A 323 5.06 -39.30 -1.50
CA ALA A 323 4.68 -38.76 -2.81
C ALA A 323 3.21 -38.95 -3.09
N GLU A 324 2.74 -40.17 -2.92
CA GLU A 324 1.34 -40.49 -3.13
C GLU A 324 0.41 -39.66 -2.22
N ALA A 325 0.72 -39.57 -0.93
CA ALA A 325 -0.11 -38.82 0.02
C ALA A 325 -0.26 -37.33 -0.34
N ARG A 326 0.85 -36.64 -0.70
CA ARG A 326 0.78 -35.22 -1.06
C ARG A 326 0.15 -35.01 -2.43
N HIS A 327 0.43 -35.89 -3.40
CA HIS A 327 -0.12 -35.76 -4.75
C HIS A 327 -1.63 -35.96 -4.74
N GLN A 328 -2.13 -36.95 -4.00
CA GLN A 328 -3.57 -37.16 -3.80
C GLN A 328 -4.22 -35.94 -3.12
N ALA A 329 -3.64 -35.44 -2.03
CA ALA A 329 -4.19 -34.31 -1.28
C ALA A 329 -4.18 -32.99 -2.09
N ASN A 330 -3.17 -32.77 -2.94
CA ASN A 330 -3.04 -31.58 -3.77
C ASN A 330 -3.72 -31.69 -5.14
N GLY A 331 -4.38 -32.81 -5.45
CA GLY A 331 -4.99 -33.05 -6.76
C GLY A 331 -3.99 -33.13 -7.92
N GLN A 332 -2.77 -33.61 -7.66
CA GLN A 332 -1.67 -33.69 -8.61
C GLN A 332 -1.57 -35.07 -9.26
N GLN A 333 -1.05 -35.13 -10.48
CA GLN A 333 -0.79 -36.40 -11.16
C GLN A 333 0.38 -37.14 -10.50
N LEU A 334 0.22 -38.45 -10.33
CA LEU A 334 1.28 -39.35 -9.82
C LEU A 334 2.35 -39.67 -10.87
N GLN A 335 2.14 -39.27 -12.13
CA GLN A 335 3.07 -39.54 -13.23
C GLN A 335 4.32 -38.67 -13.11
N GLU A 336 5.48 -39.26 -13.36
CA GLU A 336 6.74 -38.51 -13.40
C GLU A 336 6.79 -37.58 -14.62
N PRO A 337 7.34 -36.36 -14.47
CA PRO A 337 7.53 -35.46 -15.60
C PRO A 337 8.63 -35.99 -16.54
N ASN A 338 8.41 -35.87 -17.84
CA ASN A 338 9.37 -36.27 -18.87
C ASN A 338 10.35 -35.14 -19.25
N THR A 339 10.03 -33.90 -18.90
CA THR A 339 10.82 -32.70 -19.19
C THR A 339 10.84 -31.75 -18.00
N ILE A 340 11.78 -30.80 -17.99
CA ILE A 340 11.73 -29.64 -17.10
C ILE A 340 10.45 -28.84 -17.32
N ASN A 341 10.05 -28.05 -16.32
CA ASN A 341 8.86 -27.21 -16.41
C ASN A 341 8.99 -26.25 -17.59
N PRO A 342 8.07 -26.25 -18.56
CA PRO A 342 8.04 -25.18 -19.55
C PRO A 342 7.80 -23.86 -18.83
N HIS A 343 8.53 -22.81 -19.21
CA HIS A 343 8.21 -21.47 -18.73
C HIS A 343 6.75 -21.16 -19.06
N PHE A 344 6.01 -20.66 -18.06
CA PHE A 344 4.67 -20.14 -18.29
C PHE A 344 4.76 -19.05 -19.35
N ARG A 345 4.23 -19.33 -20.53
CA ARG A 345 4.01 -18.33 -21.56
C ARG A 345 2.69 -17.68 -21.19
N GLY A 346 2.73 -16.41 -20.82
CA GLY A 346 1.53 -15.61 -20.57
C GLY A 346 0.59 -15.60 -21.77
N ASN A 347 -0.50 -14.84 -21.66
CA ASN A 347 -1.48 -14.74 -22.74
C ASN A 347 -0.78 -14.32 -24.05
N THR A 348 -0.84 -15.17 -25.07
CA THR A 348 -0.22 -14.89 -26.38
C THR A 348 -1.03 -13.90 -27.22
N ASP A 349 -2.17 -13.44 -26.70
CA ASP A 349 -3.12 -12.54 -27.37
C ASP A 349 -2.92 -11.06 -26.99
N GLU A 350 -1.79 -10.70 -26.38
CA GLU A 350 -1.48 -9.32 -25.96
C GLU A 350 -1.48 -8.30 -27.11
N ASP A 351 -1.28 -8.76 -28.34
CA ASP A 351 -1.27 -7.93 -29.55
C ASP A 351 -2.62 -7.94 -30.30
N SER A 352 -3.61 -8.68 -29.80
CA SER A 352 -4.96 -8.67 -30.38
C SER A 352 -5.71 -7.39 -30.06
N ASN A 353 -6.34 -6.83 -31.09
CA ASN A 353 -7.22 -5.68 -30.99
C ASN A 353 -8.69 -6.07 -30.74
N CYS A 354 -8.99 -7.36 -30.52
CA CYS A 354 -10.36 -7.81 -30.26
C CYS A 354 -10.80 -7.43 -28.85
N ILE A 355 -11.81 -6.57 -28.73
CA ILE A 355 -12.38 -6.14 -27.45
C ILE A 355 -13.42 -7.18 -27.00
N VAL A 356 -13.22 -7.76 -25.80
CA VAL A 356 -14.09 -8.82 -25.24
C VAL A 356 -14.79 -8.40 -23.94
N ARG A 357 -14.29 -7.35 -23.28
CA ARG A 357 -14.88 -6.75 -22.09
C ARG A 357 -14.58 -5.25 -22.05
N ALA A 358 -15.23 -4.53 -21.16
CA ALA A 358 -14.94 -3.13 -20.90
C ALA A 358 -14.79 -2.85 -19.39
N GLY A 359 -14.25 -1.69 -19.03
CA GLY A 359 -14.15 -1.25 -17.64
C GLY A 359 -14.20 0.26 -17.51
N ILE A 360 -14.81 0.73 -16.41
CA ILE A 360 -14.93 2.15 -16.09
C ILE A 360 -13.72 2.60 -15.27
N TYR A 361 -13.13 3.73 -15.66
CA TYR A 361 -11.95 4.35 -15.05
C TYR A 361 -12.14 5.84 -14.81
N PRO A 362 -11.66 6.39 -13.68
CA PRO A 362 -11.02 5.66 -12.57
C PRO A 362 -12.00 4.71 -11.86
N PRO A 363 -11.53 3.61 -11.24
CA PRO A 363 -12.38 2.70 -10.46
C PRO A 363 -13.07 3.40 -9.27
N ILE A 364 -12.45 4.44 -8.72
CA ILE A 364 -13.04 5.35 -7.73
C ILE A 364 -12.80 6.78 -8.19
N GLY A 365 -13.86 7.50 -8.54
CA GLY A 365 -13.82 8.93 -8.85
C GLY A 365 -14.03 9.79 -7.62
N VAL A 366 -13.40 10.97 -7.60
CA VAL A 366 -13.44 11.90 -6.47
C VAL A 366 -14.04 13.23 -6.92
N MET A 367 -15.27 13.48 -6.50
CA MET A 367 -15.90 14.79 -6.60
C MET A 367 -15.71 15.54 -5.28
N ARG A 368 -15.64 16.87 -5.32
CA ARG A 368 -15.50 17.70 -4.12
C ARG A 368 -16.55 18.81 -4.09
N VAL A 369 -17.07 19.08 -2.91
CA VAL A 369 -18.06 20.14 -2.71
C VAL A 369 -17.47 21.53 -2.98
N GLY A 370 -18.33 22.47 -3.34
CA GLY A 370 -18.03 23.88 -3.56
C GLY A 370 -19.32 24.67 -3.62
N ASN A 371 -19.30 25.93 -3.16
CA ASN A 371 -20.51 26.77 -3.09
C ASN A 371 -20.79 27.57 -4.37
N SER A 372 -20.02 27.39 -5.44
CA SER A 372 -20.43 27.85 -6.77
C SER A 372 -21.61 27.02 -7.25
N GLU A 373 -22.67 27.70 -7.71
CA GLU A 373 -23.91 27.05 -8.13
C GLU A 373 -23.71 26.31 -9.47
N GLU A 374 -23.01 26.95 -10.42
CA GLU A 374 -22.93 26.47 -11.80
C GLU A 374 -21.50 26.12 -12.26
N GLU A 375 -20.46 26.76 -11.72
CA GLU A 375 -19.08 26.57 -12.18
C GLU A 375 -18.38 25.40 -11.47
N TYR A 376 -17.62 24.62 -12.25
CA TYR A 376 -16.83 23.49 -11.77
C TYR A 376 -15.53 23.33 -12.59
N PHE A 377 -14.62 22.50 -12.10
CA PHE A 377 -13.44 22.04 -12.83
C PHE A 377 -13.31 20.51 -12.74
N ILE A 378 -12.63 19.89 -13.71
CA ILE A 378 -12.36 18.44 -13.67
C ILE A 378 -11.17 18.18 -12.75
N GLY A 379 -11.28 17.19 -11.86
CA GLY A 379 -10.17 16.74 -11.02
C GLY A 379 -8.99 16.16 -11.83
N PRO A 380 -7.87 15.84 -11.19
CA PRO A 380 -6.69 15.31 -11.87
C PRO A 380 -6.98 14.04 -12.67
N LEU A 381 -6.58 14.01 -13.95
CA LEU A 381 -6.63 12.84 -14.83
C LEU A 381 -5.26 12.20 -15.05
N VAL A 382 -4.21 12.85 -14.53
CA VAL A 382 -2.81 12.41 -14.51
C VAL A 382 -2.24 12.69 -13.12
N ASP A 383 -1.18 12.00 -12.74
CA ASP A 383 -0.51 12.14 -11.44
C ASP A 383 0.26 13.45 -11.29
N GLU A 384 0.73 14.04 -12.38
CA GLU A 384 1.35 15.37 -12.44
C GLU A 384 0.53 16.31 -13.35
N PRO A 385 -0.60 16.85 -12.86
CA PRO A 385 -1.42 17.76 -13.64
C PRO A 385 -0.75 19.14 -13.80
N GLU A 386 -1.17 19.87 -14.83
CA GLU A 386 -0.75 21.26 -15.01
C GLU A 386 -1.23 22.13 -13.84
N ALA A 387 -0.28 22.81 -13.19
CA ALA A 387 -0.59 23.77 -12.13
C ALA A 387 -1.39 24.95 -12.69
N LYS A 388 -2.43 25.36 -11.95
CA LYS A 388 -3.29 26.48 -12.35
C LYS A 388 -2.89 27.76 -11.63
N GLU A 389 -2.53 28.78 -12.41
CA GLU A 389 -2.14 30.10 -11.90
C GLU A 389 -3.28 31.14 -11.96
N ASP A 390 -4.33 30.86 -12.75
CA ASP A 390 -5.48 31.76 -12.90
C ASP A 390 -6.22 31.92 -11.55
N VAL A 391 -6.50 33.17 -11.19
CA VAL A 391 -7.28 33.52 -9.99
C VAL A 391 -8.70 32.92 -10.00
N TYR A 392 -9.24 32.63 -11.18
CA TYR A 392 -10.55 31.98 -11.38
C TYR A 392 -10.46 30.45 -11.56
N ALA A 393 -9.29 29.83 -11.33
CA ALA A 393 -9.12 28.39 -11.50
C ALA A 393 -10.00 27.57 -10.56
N TYR A 394 -10.08 27.98 -9.29
CA TYR A 394 -10.79 27.25 -8.23
C TYR A 394 -11.94 28.04 -7.61
N ARG A 395 -12.10 29.31 -8.01
CA ARG A 395 -13.20 30.18 -7.58
C ARG A 395 -13.87 30.79 -8.79
N ASP A 396 -15.18 30.97 -8.74
CA ASP A 396 -15.91 31.68 -9.76
C ASP A 396 -15.68 33.20 -9.68
N LYS A 397 -16.33 33.94 -10.58
CA LYS A 397 -16.16 35.40 -10.66
C LYS A 397 -16.69 36.15 -9.43
N THR A 398 -17.54 35.54 -8.62
CA THR A 398 -18.05 36.11 -7.36
C THR A 398 -17.21 35.71 -6.15
N GLY A 399 -16.20 34.85 -6.37
CA GLY A 399 -15.32 34.34 -5.33
C GLY A 399 -15.82 33.08 -4.65
N ALA A 400 -16.92 32.45 -5.08
CA ALA A 400 -17.37 31.17 -4.54
C ALA A 400 -16.48 30.02 -5.02
N ILE A 401 -16.28 28.98 -4.20
CA ILE A 401 -15.45 27.81 -4.53
C ILE A 401 -16.15 26.97 -5.60
N LYS A 402 -15.46 26.71 -6.71
CA LYS A 402 -15.90 25.80 -7.77
C LYS A 402 -15.95 24.36 -7.26
N ARG A 403 -16.97 23.61 -7.66
CA ARG A 403 -17.02 22.17 -7.41
C ARG A 403 -15.92 21.45 -8.20
N GLN A 404 -15.33 20.40 -7.63
CA GLN A 404 -14.48 19.49 -8.39
C GLN A 404 -15.32 18.33 -8.91
N ALA A 405 -15.28 18.10 -10.23
CA ALA A 405 -15.95 16.99 -10.87
C ALA A 405 -15.04 15.77 -11.06
N ALA A 406 -15.62 14.57 -10.91
CA ALA A 406 -14.99 13.33 -11.33
C ALA A 406 -15.40 12.99 -12.77
N GLN A 407 -14.44 12.88 -13.70
CA GLN A 407 -14.69 12.40 -15.06
C GLN A 407 -14.41 10.88 -15.13
N PHE A 408 -15.34 10.12 -15.69
CA PHE A 408 -15.20 8.69 -15.94
C PHE A 408 -15.15 8.39 -17.44
N ARG A 409 -14.29 7.45 -17.79
CA ARG A 409 -14.07 6.92 -19.14
C ARG A 409 -14.28 5.41 -19.17
N ILE A 410 -14.63 4.87 -20.33
CA ILE A 410 -14.76 3.42 -20.54
C ILE A 410 -13.65 2.98 -21.48
N TYR A 411 -12.94 1.92 -21.13
CA TYR A 411 -11.95 1.28 -22.01
C TYR A 411 -12.39 -0.13 -22.36
N GLY A 412 -12.23 -0.50 -23.63
CA GLY A 412 -12.38 -1.87 -24.11
C GLY A 412 -11.06 -2.64 -23.98
N PHE A 413 -11.14 -3.86 -23.47
CA PHE A 413 -9.99 -4.72 -23.20
C PHE A 413 -10.04 -5.98 -24.06
N ASN A 414 -8.86 -6.44 -24.49
CA ASN A 414 -8.72 -7.75 -25.12
C ASN A 414 -8.74 -8.89 -24.09
N ALA A 415 -8.66 -10.13 -24.57
CA ALA A 415 -8.66 -11.32 -23.72
C ALA A 415 -7.45 -11.36 -22.76
N ALA A 416 -6.34 -10.73 -23.14
CA ALA A 416 -5.17 -10.58 -22.27
C ALA A 416 -5.33 -9.49 -21.19
N GLY A 417 -6.40 -8.68 -21.26
CA GLY A 417 -6.67 -7.61 -20.32
C GLY A 417 -5.92 -6.30 -20.60
N LYS A 418 -5.34 -6.15 -21.79
CA LYS A 418 -4.74 -4.89 -22.27
C LYS A 418 -5.85 -3.97 -22.79
N ALA A 419 -5.81 -2.70 -22.39
CA ALA A 419 -6.74 -1.72 -22.95
C ALA A 419 -6.37 -1.43 -24.41
N ILE A 420 -7.36 -1.58 -25.29
CA ILE A 420 -7.19 -1.43 -26.74
C ILE A 420 -7.73 -0.09 -27.22
N LYS A 421 -8.86 0.35 -26.67
CA LYS A 421 -9.56 1.54 -27.15
C LYS A 421 -10.39 2.19 -26.05
N GLU A 422 -10.45 3.51 -26.04
CA GLU A 422 -11.49 4.25 -25.30
C GLU A 422 -12.83 4.08 -26.03
N LEU A 423 -13.85 3.61 -25.30
CA LEU A 423 -15.21 3.50 -25.78
C LEU A 423 -15.97 4.78 -25.43
N THR A 424 -16.43 5.49 -26.46
CA THR A 424 -17.18 6.76 -26.36
C THR A 424 -18.52 6.61 -27.06
N MET A 425 -19.44 7.55 -26.88
CA MET A 425 -20.73 7.52 -27.59
C MET A 425 -20.59 7.71 -29.12
N ASP A 426 -19.39 8.08 -29.61
CA ASP A 426 -19.07 8.13 -31.04
C ASP A 426 -18.87 6.74 -31.66
N ASN A 427 -18.48 5.75 -30.84
CA ASN A 427 -18.05 4.43 -31.33
C ASN A 427 -18.74 3.24 -30.62
N ALA A 428 -19.50 3.50 -29.56
CA ALA A 428 -20.27 2.50 -28.81
C ALA A 428 -21.61 3.09 -28.36
N LYS A 429 -22.62 2.24 -28.15
CA LYS A 429 -23.83 2.68 -27.44
C LYS A 429 -23.58 2.55 -25.94
N ILE A 430 -23.64 3.67 -25.23
CA ILE A 430 -23.34 3.73 -23.79
C ILE A 430 -24.55 4.30 -23.05
N THR A 431 -24.95 3.64 -21.97
CA THR A 431 -25.83 4.25 -20.95
C THR A 431 -25.13 4.17 -19.61
N TRP A 432 -24.92 5.33 -18.99
CA TRP A 432 -24.39 5.46 -17.65
C TRP A 432 -25.49 5.36 -16.60
N TYR A 433 -25.17 4.77 -15.46
CA TYR A 433 -26.04 4.66 -14.28
C TYR A 433 -25.26 5.05 -13.03
N SER A 434 -25.89 5.82 -12.14
CA SER A 434 -25.32 6.14 -10.83
C SER A 434 -26.41 6.20 -9.76
N HIS A 435 -26.06 5.98 -8.50
CA HIS A 435 -26.98 6.07 -7.36
C HIS A 435 -26.23 6.64 -6.16
N LEU A 436 -26.53 7.87 -5.74
CA LEU A 436 -25.85 8.52 -4.61
C LEU A 436 -26.68 8.46 -3.33
N ALA A 437 -26.02 8.21 -2.20
CA ALA A 437 -26.63 8.35 -0.88
C ALA A 437 -25.62 8.81 0.17
N ASN A 438 -26.14 9.26 1.33
CA ASN A 438 -25.39 9.61 2.52
C ASN A 438 -25.97 8.87 3.73
N GLN A 439 -25.12 8.09 4.42
CA GLN A 439 -25.52 7.34 5.62
C GLN A 439 -24.84 7.84 6.90
N LYS A 440 -24.12 8.96 6.88
CA LYS A 440 -23.33 9.40 8.05
C LYS A 440 -24.15 9.54 9.33
N SER A 441 -25.35 10.12 9.21
CA SER A 441 -26.26 10.34 10.34
C SER A 441 -26.96 9.06 10.79
N SER A 442 -27.12 8.07 9.90
CA SER A 442 -27.64 6.74 10.21
C SER A 442 -26.56 5.74 10.62
N TRP A 443 -25.29 6.15 10.67
CA TRP A 443 -24.17 5.28 11.02
C TRP A 443 -23.76 5.37 12.50
N TYR A 444 -22.65 4.71 12.82
CA TYR A 444 -22.04 4.70 14.13
C TYR A 444 -21.12 5.90 14.35
N GLN A 445 -20.92 6.24 15.61
CA GLN A 445 -19.99 7.26 16.05
C GLN A 445 -18.56 6.85 15.68
N PHE A 446 -17.77 7.82 15.24
CA PHE A 446 -16.34 7.64 15.09
C PHE A 446 -15.65 7.92 16.44
N GLN A 447 -14.99 6.93 17.01
CA GLN A 447 -14.17 7.09 18.23
C GLN A 447 -12.68 6.96 17.88
N ILE A 448 -12.36 5.93 17.12
CA ILE A 448 -11.03 5.59 16.61
C ILE A 448 -11.21 4.63 15.42
N ALA A 449 -10.18 4.44 14.61
CA ALA A 449 -10.17 3.35 13.63
C ALA A 449 -10.35 2.00 14.34
N LEU A 450 -11.28 1.16 13.89
CA LEU A 450 -11.67 -0.06 14.63
C LEU A 450 -10.84 -1.30 14.28
N ASP A 451 -9.95 -1.19 13.29
CA ASP A 451 -9.07 -2.26 12.82
C ASP A 451 -7.68 -2.25 13.46
N ILE A 452 -7.42 -1.31 14.38
CA ILE A 452 -6.15 -1.26 15.13
C ILE A 452 -6.32 -1.80 16.56
N PRO A 453 -5.25 -2.33 17.18
CA PRO A 453 -5.31 -2.87 18.54
C PRO A 453 -5.82 -1.85 19.57
N ASP A 454 -5.46 -0.58 19.41
CA ASP A 454 -5.83 0.53 20.29
C ASP A 454 -7.35 0.69 20.44
N ALA A 455 -8.15 0.25 19.46
CA ALA A 455 -9.61 0.31 19.53
C ALA A 455 -10.23 -0.56 20.64
N THR A 456 -9.47 -1.53 21.16
CA THR A 456 -9.90 -2.43 22.24
C THR A 456 -9.46 -1.94 23.62
N ALA A 457 -8.74 -0.81 23.70
CA ALA A 457 -8.24 -0.30 24.96
C ALA A 457 -9.41 0.11 25.90
N PRO A 458 -9.33 -0.17 27.21
CA PRO A 458 -10.44 0.05 28.15
C PRO A 458 -10.93 1.50 28.26
N ASN A 459 -10.12 2.46 27.85
CA ASN A 459 -10.40 3.89 27.89
C ASN A 459 -10.98 4.43 26.56
N VAL A 460 -11.07 3.62 25.52
CA VAL A 460 -11.72 3.99 24.26
C VAL A 460 -13.22 3.72 24.39
N PRO A 461 -14.09 4.73 24.20
CA PRO A 461 -15.53 4.54 24.25
C PRO A 461 -16.02 3.60 23.13
N PRO A 462 -17.10 2.82 23.36
CA PRO A 462 -17.70 2.03 22.29
C PRO A 462 -18.26 2.94 21.19
N SER A 463 -18.15 2.49 19.94
CA SER A 463 -18.75 3.17 18.78
C SER A 463 -20.25 2.89 18.73
N LEU A 464 -21.04 3.71 19.44
CA LEU A 464 -22.51 3.64 19.48
C LEU A 464 -23.14 4.20 18.19
N LEU A 465 -24.44 4.00 17.99
CA LEU A 465 -25.17 4.70 16.92
C LEU A 465 -25.13 6.23 17.11
N ARG A 466 -24.94 6.97 16.03
CA ARG A 466 -25.34 8.39 15.96
C ARG A 466 -26.86 8.48 15.88
N ASN A 467 -27.46 9.53 16.40
CA ASN A 467 -28.91 9.72 16.43
C ASN A 467 -29.63 8.56 17.13
N ILE A 468 -29.09 8.12 18.28
CA ILE A 468 -29.51 6.88 18.94
C ILE A 468 -30.98 6.89 19.37
N ASP A 469 -31.54 8.07 19.64
CA ASP A 469 -32.95 8.23 20.06
C ASP A 469 -33.96 8.16 18.90
N VAL A 470 -33.48 8.13 17.65
CA VAL A 470 -34.35 8.05 16.46
C VAL A 470 -34.73 6.60 16.18
N LYS A 471 -36.00 6.27 16.44
CA LYS A 471 -36.55 4.91 16.28
C LYS A 471 -36.60 4.43 14.83
N ASP A 472 -37.05 5.30 13.91
CA ASP A 472 -37.10 4.99 12.48
C ASP A 472 -35.79 5.43 11.81
N ARG A 473 -34.81 4.51 11.78
CA ARG A 473 -33.47 4.78 11.24
C ARG A 473 -33.47 5.15 9.76
N ASN A 474 -34.48 4.76 8.99
CA ASN A 474 -34.56 5.09 7.56
C ASN A 474 -34.70 6.60 7.33
N GLN A 475 -35.22 7.36 8.29
CA GLN A 475 -35.35 8.82 8.18
C GLN A 475 -34.00 9.55 8.27
N LEU A 476 -32.94 8.86 8.70
CA LEU A 476 -31.59 9.40 8.82
C LEU A 476 -30.74 9.14 7.57
N LEU A 477 -31.20 8.27 6.67
CA LEU A 477 -30.60 8.03 5.37
C LEU A 477 -31.01 9.13 4.40
N ILE A 478 -30.04 9.71 3.70
CA ILE A 478 -30.32 10.58 2.56
C ILE A 478 -30.05 9.78 1.30
N ASP A 479 -31.10 9.20 0.73
CA ASP A 479 -31.03 8.44 -0.50
C ASP A 479 -31.48 9.31 -1.69
N GLY A 480 -30.56 9.61 -2.62
CA GLY A 480 -30.83 10.39 -3.82
C GLY A 480 -31.44 9.59 -4.97
N GLY A 481 -31.56 8.26 -4.83
CA GLY A 481 -32.07 7.35 -5.86
C GLY A 481 -31.08 7.08 -7.00
N GLY A 482 -31.46 6.16 -7.88
CA GLY A 482 -30.69 5.80 -9.07
C GLY A 482 -31.12 6.59 -10.31
N GLU A 483 -30.16 7.11 -11.07
CA GLU A 483 -30.35 7.88 -12.29
C GLU A 483 -29.55 7.31 -13.46
N SER A 484 -29.92 7.70 -14.68
CA SER A 484 -29.21 7.26 -15.91
C SER A 484 -29.15 8.34 -16.99
N ILE A 485 -28.07 8.30 -17.79
CA ILE A 485 -27.85 9.20 -18.94
C ILE A 485 -27.27 8.39 -20.12
N SER A 486 -27.83 8.60 -21.31
CA SER A 486 -27.49 7.89 -22.55
C SER A 486 -27.28 8.83 -23.76
N LYS A 487 -27.00 10.10 -23.51
CA LYS A 487 -26.74 11.11 -24.55
C LYS A 487 -25.41 11.84 -24.25
N PRO A 488 -24.64 12.25 -25.28
CA PRO A 488 -23.49 13.12 -25.08
C PRO A 488 -23.94 14.58 -24.84
N ASN A 489 -23.02 15.39 -24.33
CA ASN A 489 -23.17 16.84 -24.13
C ASN A 489 -24.40 17.23 -23.27
N VAL A 490 -24.68 16.47 -22.21
CA VAL A 490 -25.76 16.79 -21.27
C VAL A 490 -25.24 17.76 -20.21
N THR A 491 -25.46 19.05 -20.42
CA THR A 491 -25.08 20.13 -19.50
C THR A 491 -26.12 20.39 -18.41
N ALA A 492 -27.41 20.12 -18.65
CA ALA A 492 -28.45 20.09 -17.62
C ALA A 492 -28.62 18.64 -17.14
N GLY A 493 -27.82 18.28 -16.14
CA GLY A 493 -27.67 16.91 -15.65
C GLY A 493 -28.87 16.35 -14.89
N LYS A 494 -28.78 15.05 -14.55
CA LYS A 494 -29.71 14.40 -13.61
C LYS A 494 -29.27 14.69 -12.19
N LYS A 495 -30.17 15.19 -11.35
CA LYS A 495 -29.90 15.58 -9.96
C LYS A 495 -30.25 14.45 -9.00
N PHE A 496 -29.39 14.21 -8.01
CA PHE A 496 -29.63 13.28 -6.92
C PHE A 496 -30.13 14.07 -5.71
N THR A 497 -31.38 13.82 -5.31
CA THR A 497 -32.03 14.56 -4.23
C THR A 497 -32.71 13.60 -3.27
N GLY A 498 -32.21 13.54 -2.03
CA GLY A 498 -32.78 12.73 -0.96
C GLY A 498 -33.50 13.56 0.10
N LYS A 499 -33.82 12.93 1.23
CA LYS A 499 -34.44 13.60 2.38
C LYS A 499 -33.79 13.17 3.69
N PHE A 500 -33.53 14.13 4.58
CA PHE A 500 -33.18 13.88 5.97
C PHE A 500 -34.34 14.33 6.87
N MET A 501 -34.97 13.41 7.60
CA MET A 501 -36.11 13.70 8.48
C MET A 501 -37.19 14.58 7.82
N GLY A 502 -37.48 14.33 6.54
CA GLY A 502 -38.46 15.07 5.74
C GLY A 502 -37.94 16.35 5.06
N LYS A 503 -36.72 16.82 5.36
CA LYS A 503 -36.08 17.96 4.68
C LYS A 503 -35.33 17.51 3.44
N THR A 504 -35.54 18.20 2.32
CA THR A 504 -34.86 17.92 1.04
C THR A 504 -33.37 18.21 1.14
N VAL A 505 -32.54 17.31 0.61
CA VAL A 505 -31.08 17.46 0.54
C VAL A 505 -30.60 17.08 -0.85
N TYR A 506 -29.90 18.01 -1.51
CA TYR A 506 -29.24 17.80 -2.78
C TYR A 506 -27.90 17.11 -2.56
N LEU A 507 -27.61 16.02 -3.27
CA LEU A 507 -26.38 15.23 -3.10
C LEU A 507 -25.38 15.39 -4.24
N GLY A 508 -25.80 16.00 -5.35
CA GLY A 508 -24.98 16.14 -6.56
C GLY A 508 -25.79 15.92 -7.84
N GLU A 509 -25.06 15.80 -8.94
CA GLU A 509 -25.62 15.63 -10.28
C GLU A 509 -24.67 14.93 -11.25
N MET A 510 -25.23 14.33 -12.29
CA MET A 510 -24.49 13.65 -13.35
C MET A 510 -24.72 14.31 -14.71
N HIS A 511 -23.63 14.47 -15.46
CA HIS A 511 -23.55 15.11 -16.78
C HIS A 511 -22.79 14.22 -17.77
N THR A 512 -22.77 14.61 -19.04
CA THR A 512 -21.88 14.01 -20.04
C THR A 512 -21.16 15.08 -20.85
N ASP A 513 -19.89 14.83 -21.16
CA ASP A 513 -19.12 15.68 -22.09
C ASP A 513 -19.51 15.41 -23.55
N GLU A 514 -18.86 16.11 -24.49
CA GLU A 514 -19.12 16.00 -25.93
C GLU A 514 -18.89 14.59 -26.51
N LYS A 515 -18.05 13.77 -25.87
CA LYS A 515 -17.80 12.36 -26.25
C LYS A 515 -18.70 11.38 -25.50
N GLY A 516 -19.56 11.86 -24.61
CA GLY A 516 -20.40 11.02 -23.77
C GLY A 516 -19.67 10.40 -22.57
N ARG A 517 -18.52 10.95 -22.17
CA ARG A 517 -17.85 10.61 -20.90
C ARG A 517 -18.68 11.14 -19.75
N LEU A 518 -18.80 10.36 -18.68
CA LEU A 518 -19.58 10.76 -17.50
C LEU A 518 -18.80 11.79 -16.69
N VAL A 519 -19.47 12.87 -16.27
CA VAL A 519 -18.95 13.89 -15.37
C VAL A 519 -19.86 13.96 -14.15
N MET A 520 -19.33 13.63 -12.98
CA MET A 520 -20.06 13.60 -11.70
C MET A 520 -19.69 14.81 -10.85
N LEU A 521 -20.70 15.51 -10.33
CA LEU A 521 -20.57 16.62 -9.40
C LEU A 521 -21.22 16.28 -8.05
N GLY A 522 -20.58 16.71 -6.97
CA GLY A 522 -21.07 16.53 -5.61
C GLY A 522 -22.03 17.65 -5.16
N GLY A 523 -22.35 17.63 -3.87
CA GLY A 523 -23.11 18.69 -3.20
C GLY A 523 -22.43 20.06 -3.19
N HIS A 524 -23.10 21.05 -2.61
CA HIS A 524 -22.63 22.44 -2.52
C HIS A 524 -21.93 22.77 -1.19
N GLY A 525 -21.69 21.78 -0.34
CA GLY A 525 -21.06 21.94 0.97
C GLY A 525 -22.03 22.42 2.05
N LYS A 526 -23.34 22.20 1.87
CA LYS A 526 -24.39 22.60 2.81
C LYS A 526 -24.54 21.56 3.93
N SER A 527 -24.45 22.04 5.17
CA SER A 527 -24.64 21.23 6.38
C SER A 527 -25.58 21.93 7.36
N LYS A 528 -26.51 21.20 7.98
CA LYS A 528 -27.49 21.78 8.91
C LYS A 528 -27.85 20.81 10.04
N ASN A 529 -28.27 21.38 11.17
CA ASN A 529 -28.99 20.67 12.22
C ASN A 529 -30.50 20.79 12.01
N ILE A 530 -31.25 19.71 12.21
CA ILE A 530 -32.71 19.70 12.00
C ILE A 530 -33.47 20.67 12.91
N ASN A 531 -32.94 20.96 14.10
CA ASN A 531 -33.53 21.83 15.12
C ASN A 531 -32.71 23.12 15.35
N GLY A 532 -31.70 23.40 14.51
CA GLY A 532 -30.83 24.56 14.66
C GLY A 532 -29.81 24.46 15.81
N GLY A 533 -29.56 23.26 16.35
CA GLY A 533 -28.54 23.05 17.38
C GLY A 533 -27.11 23.26 16.87
N ARG A 534 -26.21 23.72 17.74
CA ARG A 534 -24.77 23.88 17.45
C ARG A 534 -24.07 22.51 17.42
N ALA A 535 -23.05 22.38 16.56
CA ALA A 535 -22.12 21.25 16.64
C ALA A 535 -21.22 21.42 17.87
N ILE A 536 -20.90 20.32 18.54
CA ILE A 536 -20.13 20.31 19.81
C ILE A 536 -18.94 19.37 19.80
N THR A 537 -18.82 18.47 18.83
CA THR A 537 -17.65 17.61 18.63
C THR A 537 -17.14 17.68 17.19
N PHE A 538 -15.93 17.19 16.95
CA PHE A 538 -15.32 17.18 15.62
C PHE A 538 -15.99 16.19 14.66
N ALA A 539 -16.59 15.09 15.14
CA ALA A 539 -17.09 14.01 14.28
C ALA A 539 -18.52 13.54 14.54
N ASN A 540 -19.02 13.63 15.77
CA ASN A 540 -20.28 13.02 16.18
C ASN A 540 -21.24 14.10 16.70
N ASN A 541 -22.11 14.59 15.83
CA ASN A 541 -23.07 15.63 16.18
C ASN A 541 -24.50 15.17 15.87
N GLU A 542 -25.33 15.08 16.92
CA GLU A 542 -26.70 14.59 16.84
C GLU A 542 -27.62 15.60 16.12
N GLY A 543 -28.55 15.09 15.32
CA GLY A 543 -29.50 15.88 14.52
C GLY A 543 -28.91 16.58 13.30
N TRP A 544 -27.62 16.38 13.00
CA TRP A 544 -26.93 16.98 11.86
C TRP A 544 -27.00 16.10 10.61
N TYR A 545 -27.00 16.77 9.46
CA TYR A 545 -26.79 16.19 8.14
C TYR A 545 -25.90 17.11 7.28
N ASP A 546 -25.28 16.53 6.25
CA ASP A 546 -24.52 17.23 5.22
C ASP A 546 -24.88 16.69 3.82
N ASP A 547 -24.41 17.37 2.78
CA ASP A 547 -24.63 17.03 1.38
C ASP A 547 -23.48 16.25 0.73
N MET A 548 -22.67 15.58 1.55
CA MET A 548 -21.72 14.57 1.08
C MET A 548 -22.48 13.33 0.59
N SER A 549 -21.85 12.52 -0.24
CA SER A 549 -22.45 11.29 -0.74
C SER A 549 -21.39 10.37 -1.35
N ASP A 550 -21.75 9.12 -1.56
CA ASP A 550 -21.00 8.22 -2.43
C ASP A 550 -21.93 7.19 -3.06
N GLY A 551 -21.46 6.52 -4.11
CA GLY A 551 -22.25 5.47 -4.73
C GLY A 551 -21.66 4.81 -5.98
N PRO A 552 -22.31 3.72 -6.45
CA PRO A 552 -21.86 2.98 -7.61
C PRO A 552 -22.02 3.79 -8.90
N VAL A 553 -21.04 3.66 -9.79
CA VAL A 553 -21.09 4.11 -11.19
C VAL A 553 -20.99 2.89 -12.09
N THR A 554 -22.02 2.64 -12.90
CA THR A 554 -22.06 1.48 -13.81
C THR A 554 -22.48 1.91 -15.21
N ALA A 555 -22.27 1.05 -16.21
CA ALA A 555 -22.68 1.34 -17.57
C ALA A 555 -23.12 0.08 -18.31
N THR A 556 -24.05 0.25 -19.25
CA THR A 556 -24.27 -0.72 -20.33
C THR A 556 -23.54 -0.25 -21.57
N VAL A 557 -22.81 -1.15 -22.22
CA VAL A 557 -21.97 -0.85 -23.39
C VAL A 557 -22.24 -1.88 -24.47
N GLU A 558 -22.69 -1.42 -25.64
CA GLU A 558 -22.76 -2.21 -26.87
C GLU A 558 -21.72 -1.69 -27.86
N TYR A 559 -20.75 -2.53 -28.20
CA TYR A 559 -19.67 -2.22 -29.15
C TYR A 559 -19.76 -3.18 -30.33
N GLU A 560 -19.82 -2.65 -31.56
CA GLU A 560 -19.94 -3.45 -32.79
C GLU A 560 -21.09 -4.49 -32.76
N GLY A 561 -22.20 -4.16 -32.09
CA GLY A 561 -23.37 -5.04 -31.95
C GLY A 561 -23.27 -6.08 -30.83
N VAL A 562 -22.18 -6.07 -30.05
CA VAL A 562 -21.96 -6.98 -28.91
C VAL A 562 -22.09 -6.22 -27.59
N THR A 563 -22.95 -6.70 -26.70
CA THR A 563 -23.01 -6.21 -25.31
C THR A 563 -21.80 -6.70 -24.53
N LEU A 564 -21.00 -5.78 -24.01
CA LEU A 564 -19.80 -6.09 -23.23
C LEU A 564 -20.15 -6.23 -21.74
N ASN A 565 -19.43 -7.11 -21.03
CA ASN A 565 -19.36 -7.06 -19.58
C ASN A 565 -18.52 -5.84 -19.16
N VAL A 566 -19.02 -5.02 -18.25
CA VAL A 566 -18.38 -3.76 -17.85
C VAL A 566 -17.98 -3.80 -16.38
N ASP A 567 -16.69 -3.70 -16.11
CA ASP A 567 -16.19 -3.59 -14.73
C ASP A 567 -16.65 -2.25 -14.11
N PRO A 568 -17.37 -2.27 -12.97
CA PRO A 568 -18.06 -1.10 -12.44
C PRO A 568 -17.13 -0.20 -11.62
N ALA A 569 -17.44 1.08 -11.49
CA ALA A 569 -16.70 2.04 -10.66
C ALA A 569 -17.54 2.55 -9.48
N TRP A 570 -16.95 3.42 -8.67
CA TRP A 570 -17.58 4.14 -7.58
C TRP A 570 -17.26 5.64 -7.67
N VAL A 571 -18.09 6.49 -7.08
CA VAL A 571 -17.79 7.91 -6.89
C VAL A 571 -17.96 8.29 -5.43
N ILE A 572 -17.07 9.14 -4.92
CA ILE A 572 -17.16 9.71 -3.56
C ILE A 572 -17.19 11.24 -3.63
N CYS A 573 -17.99 11.86 -2.76
CA CYS A 573 -17.99 13.30 -2.51
C CYS A 573 -17.13 13.60 -1.28
N ALA A 574 -16.15 14.48 -1.46
CA ALA A 574 -15.21 14.88 -0.42
C ALA A 574 -15.27 16.39 -0.12
N PRO A 575 -14.67 16.83 1.01
CA PRO A 575 -14.38 18.25 1.26
C PRO A 575 -13.61 18.92 0.10
N PRO A 576 -13.65 20.26 0.00
CA PRO A 576 -12.82 21.00 -0.96
C PRO A 576 -11.34 20.66 -0.80
N ASP A 577 -10.59 20.73 -1.89
CA ASP A 577 -9.13 20.67 -1.85
C ASP A 577 -8.57 22.09 -1.75
N TYR A 578 -8.12 22.47 -0.55
CA TYR A 578 -7.56 23.80 -0.34
C TYR A 578 -6.09 23.89 -0.76
N ALA A 579 -5.48 22.81 -1.24
CA ALA A 579 -4.14 22.83 -1.82
C ALA A 579 -4.02 21.79 -2.97
N PRO A 580 -4.67 22.04 -4.12
CA PRO A 580 -4.89 21.02 -5.18
C PRO A 580 -3.64 20.36 -5.76
N MET A 581 -2.47 21.00 -5.65
CA MET A 581 -1.18 20.46 -6.13
C MET A 581 -0.42 19.68 -5.07
N GLN A 582 -0.84 19.75 -3.80
CA GLN A 582 -0.13 19.11 -2.70
C GLN A 582 -0.55 17.65 -2.56
N LYS A 583 0.36 16.84 -2.02
CA LYS A 583 0.14 15.42 -1.74
C LYS A 583 0.67 15.13 -0.34
N SER A 584 -0.05 14.29 0.41
CA SER A 584 0.48 13.78 1.68
C SER A 584 1.62 12.80 1.41
N VAL A 585 2.50 12.59 2.39
CA VAL A 585 3.64 11.67 2.28
C VAL A 585 3.19 10.26 1.87
N ARG A 586 2.11 9.78 2.49
CA ARG A 586 1.38 8.57 2.09
C ARG A 586 0.01 8.96 1.54
N THR A 587 -0.26 8.57 0.30
CA THR A 587 -1.52 8.84 -0.41
C THR A 587 -2.41 7.61 -0.41
N MET A 588 -3.69 7.77 -0.78
CA MET A 588 -4.60 6.63 -0.89
C MET A 588 -4.15 5.66 -1.99
N TRP A 589 -3.46 6.15 -3.03
CA TRP A 589 -2.79 5.31 -4.02
C TRP A 589 -1.79 4.35 -3.38
N ASP A 590 -0.90 4.86 -2.52
CA ASP A 590 0.13 4.05 -1.87
C ASP A 590 -0.49 2.98 -0.96
N LEU A 591 -1.49 3.36 -0.17
CA LEU A 591 -2.20 2.47 0.76
C LEU A 591 -2.91 1.35 0.00
N MET A 592 -3.76 1.70 -0.97
CA MET A 592 -4.55 0.72 -1.72
C MET A 592 -3.66 -0.19 -2.57
N ARG A 593 -2.55 0.32 -3.11
CA ARG A 593 -1.56 -0.50 -3.81
C ARG A 593 -0.90 -1.52 -2.88
N SER A 594 -0.54 -1.10 -1.66
CA SER A 594 -0.02 -2.02 -0.62
C SER A 594 -1.01 -3.13 -0.31
N VAL A 595 -2.29 -2.78 -0.08
CA VAL A 595 -3.36 -3.76 0.19
C VAL A 595 -3.53 -4.73 -0.97
N ALA A 596 -3.54 -4.24 -2.21
CA ALA A 596 -3.70 -5.08 -3.39
C ALA A 596 -2.52 -6.04 -3.56
N VAL A 597 -1.29 -5.63 -3.24
CA VAL A 597 -0.11 -6.49 -3.26
C VAL A 597 -0.16 -7.53 -2.14
N GLU A 598 -0.46 -7.11 -0.90
CA GLU A 598 -0.51 -8.00 0.27
C GLU A 598 -1.62 -9.06 0.16
N SER A 599 -2.73 -8.72 -0.52
CA SER A 599 -3.83 -9.65 -0.77
C SER A 599 -3.67 -10.48 -2.05
N GLY A 600 -2.57 -10.31 -2.80
CA GLY A 600 -2.32 -11.03 -4.05
C GLY A 600 -3.18 -10.61 -5.24
N MET A 601 -3.91 -9.49 -5.15
CA MET A 601 -4.66 -8.91 -6.27
C MET A 601 -3.73 -8.22 -7.29
N LEU A 602 -2.59 -7.72 -6.83
CA LEU A 602 -1.50 -7.22 -7.68
C LEU A 602 -0.21 -7.97 -7.38
N VAL A 603 0.58 -8.19 -8.42
CA VAL A 603 1.93 -8.74 -8.26
C VAL A 603 2.83 -7.63 -7.72
N ARG A 604 3.55 -7.93 -6.63
CA ARG A 604 4.61 -7.04 -6.11
C ARG A 604 5.72 -6.90 -7.17
N PRO A 605 6.12 -5.69 -7.57
CA PRO A 605 7.30 -5.49 -8.39
C PRO A 605 8.54 -6.13 -7.74
N ALA A 606 9.39 -6.78 -8.55
CA ALA A 606 10.60 -7.42 -8.05
C ALA A 606 11.58 -6.39 -7.45
N ARG A 607 11.70 -5.22 -8.11
CA ARG A 607 12.51 -4.07 -7.72
C ARG A 607 11.64 -2.80 -7.80
N PRO A 608 11.81 -1.82 -6.88
CA PRO A 608 11.18 -0.52 -7.02
C PRO A 608 11.89 0.32 -8.07
N SER A 609 11.13 1.17 -8.76
CA SER A 609 11.67 2.28 -9.55
C SER A 609 12.01 3.45 -8.63
N PHE A 610 13.18 4.05 -8.80
CA PHE A 610 13.55 5.23 -8.02
C PHE A 610 12.55 6.37 -8.26
N CYS A 611 12.25 6.69 -9.52
CA CYS A 611 11.33 7.76 -9.87
C CYS A 611 9.87 7.50 -9.47
N LYS A 612 9.40 6.25 -9.53
CA LYS A 612 7.98 5.94 -9.30
C LYS A 612 7.66 5.54 -7.86
N ASP A 613 8.60 4.94 -7.15
CA ASP A 613 8.34 4.30 -5.85
C ASP A 613 9.13 4.92 -4.69
N ILE A 614 10.31 5.52 -4.94
CA ILE A 614 11.19 6.05 -3.88
C ILE A 614 11.14 7.58 -3.80
N LEU A 615 11.48 8.26 -4.90
CA LEU A 615 11.55 9.72 -4.99
C LEU A 615 10.26 10.44 -4.53
N PRO A 616 9.05 9.96 -4.86
CA PRO A 616 7.82 10.63 -4.45
C PRO A 616 7.67 10.78 -2.93
N VAL A 617 8.19 9.85 -2.11
CA VAL A 617 8.14 9.96 -0.64
C VAL A 617 8.84 11.24 -0.19
N PHE A 618 10.03 11.50 -0.73
CA PHE A 618 10.84 12.66 -0.39
C PHE A 618 10.30 13.96 -0.99
N GLU A 619 9.84 13.92 -2.25
CA GLU A 619 9.21 15.07 -2.90
C GLU A 619 7.98 15.56 -2.14
N ARG A 620 7.13 14.63 -1.70
CA ARG A 620 5.92 14.95 -0.94
C ARG A 620 6.27 15.59 0.40
N MET A 621 7.28 15.08 1.12
CA MET A 621 7.76 15.71 2.36
C MET A 621 8.27 17.14 2.13
N THR A 622 9.05 17.39 1.07
CA THR A 622 9.54 18.73 0.73
C THR A 622 8.40 19.65 0.26
N ASN A 623 7.43 19.16 -0.50
CA ASN A 623 6.34 19.98 -1.03
C ASN A 623 5.35 20.42 0.06
N LEU A 624 5.24 19.69 1.17
CA LEU A 624 4.47 20.13 2.34
C LEU A 624 4.96 21.48 2.94
N GLN A 625 6.12 22.00 2.52
CA GLN A 625 6.59 23.35 2.88
C GLN A 625 5.58 24.47 2.58
N TRP A 626 4.71 24.26 1.58
CA TRP A 626 3.76 25.27 1.14
C TRP A 626 2.53 25.39 2.03
N VAL A 627 2.32 24.39 2.91
CA VAL A 627 1.09 24.22 3.69
C VAL A 627 1.33 23.96 5.18
N ASN A 628 2.59 23.78 5.60
CA ASN A 628 2.97 23.65 7.00
C ASN A 628 4.36 24.26 7.26
N ALA A 629 4.47 25.11 8.29
CA ALA A 629 5.70 25.83 8.59
C ALA A 629 6.83 24.93 9.12
N GLY A 630 6.50 23.84 9.82
CA GLY A 630 7.51 22.88 10.29
C GLY A 630 8.17 22.12 9.15
N PHE A 631 7.39 21.66 8.18
CA PHE A 631 7.93 21.08 6.94
C PHE A 631 8.73 22.11 6.13
N ALA A 632 8.29 23.37 6.09
CA ALA A 632 9.03 24.44 5.42
C ALA A 632 10.41 24.70 6.02
N ALA A 633 10.52 24.69 7.35
CA ALA A 633 11.77 24.93 8.04
C ALA A 633 12.82 23.83 7.81
N ALA A 634 12.39 22.57 7.73
CA ALA A 634 13.30 21.43 7.65
C ALA A 634 13.51 20.89 6.23
N PHE A 635 12.44 20.67 5.47
CA PHE A 635 12.46 20.05 4.15
C PHE A 635 12.34 21.04 3.00
N GLY A 636 11.84 22.25 3.28
CA GLY A 636 11.59 23.28 2.27
C GLY A 636 12.85 23.92 1.68
N TRP A 637 12.65 24.96 0.87
CA TRP A 637 13.75 25.69 0.23
C TRP A 637 14.77 26.21 1.25
N GLY A 638 16.04 25.84 1.08
CA GLY A 638 17.12 26.18 2.01
C GLY A 638 17.15 25.39 3.31
N GLY A 639 16.21 24.45 3.51
CA GLY A 639 16.15 23.55 4.66
C GLY A 639 17.23 22.46 4.63
N GLN A 640 17.46 21.84 5.79
CA GLN A 640 18.46 20.78 5.99
C GLN A 640 18.21 19.54 5.11
N PHE A 641 16.94 19.24 4.82
CA PHE A 641 16.50 18.02 4.15
C PHE A 641 15.80 18.30 2.81
N ASN A 642 16.30 19.26 2.03
CA ASN A 642 15.77 19.56 0.70
C ASN A 642 16.13 18.46 -0.32
N TYR A 643 15.38 17.37 -0.30
CA TYR A 643 15.61 16.19 -1.13
C TYR A 643 15.19 16.35 -2.59
N THR A 644 14.52 17.44 -2.96
CA THR A 644 14.14 17.74 -4.35
C THR A 644 15.21 18.50 -5.13
N SER A 645 16.28 18.95 -4.46
CA SER A 645 17.43 19.52 -5.16
C SER A 645 18.11 18.46 -6.04
N ILE A 646 18.57 18.87 -7.22
CA ILE A 646 19.21 17.94 -8.19
C ILE A 646 20.39 17.17 -7.60
N ALA A 647 21.14 17.80 -6.69
CA ALA A 647 22.26 17.18 -5.99
C ALA A 647 21.80 16.01 -5.11
N TRP A 648 20.69 16.19 -4.38
CA TRP A 648 20.12 15.13 -3.55
C TRP A 648 19.47 14.03 -4.38
N VAL A 649 18.68 14.38 -5.40
CA VAL A 649 18.02 13.39 -6.27
C VAL A 649 19.05 12.45 -6.91
N LYS A 650 20.17 12.98 -7.43
CA LYS A 650 21.27 12.15 -7.95
C LYS A 650 21.86 11.21 -6.91
N LYS A 651 22.03 11.68 -5.67
CA LYS A 651 22.62 10.90 -4.58
C LYS A 651 21.68 9.80 -4.09
N LEU A 652 20.38 10.08 -4.05
CA LEU A 652 19.35 9.09 -3.69
C LEU A 652 19.16 8.04 -4.80
N ASN A 653 19.35 8.42 -6.07
CA ASN A 653 19.28 7.52 -7.23
C ASN A 653 20.50 6.60 -7.40
N ASP A 654 21.64 6.88 -6.75
CA ASP A 654 22.85 6.06 -6.91
C ASP A 654 22.74 4.74 -6.13
N PRO A 655 22.71 3.56 -6.79
CA PRO A 655 22.59 2.27 -6.12
C PRO A 655 23.92 1.77 -5.54
N SER A 656 25.04 2.43 -5.84
CA SER A 656 26.38 1.97 -5.43
C SER A 656 26.52 1.86 -3.91
N SER A 657 27.47 1.04 -3.48
CA SER A 657 27.81 0.88 -2.06
C SER A 657 28.37 2.15 -1.42
N ALA A 658 28.81 3.14 -2.21
CA ALA A 658 29.31 4.42 -1.71
C ALA A 658 28.26 5.22 -0.94
N ASN A 659 26.98 5.01 -1.26
CA ASN A 659 25.85 5.70 -0.63
C ASN A 659 25.04 4.80 0.31
N LEU A 660 25.43 3.53 0.53
CA LEU A 660 24.67 2.55 1.31
C LEU A 660 24.36 3.04 2.73
N GLU A 661 25.37 3.51 3.48
CA GLU A 661 25.16 3.98 4.85
C GLU A 661 24.34 5.28 4.94
N MET A 662 24.43 6.13 3.91
CA MET A 662 23.54 7.29 3.81
C MET A 662 22.09 6.84 3.59
N ARG A 663 21.83 5.91 2.66
CA ARG A 663 20.49 5.37 2.42
C ARG A 663 19.95 4.70 3.70
N ARG A 664 20.76 3.89 4.38
CA ARG A 664 20.43 3.25 5.66
C ARG A 664 20.03 4.28 6.72
N THR A 665 20.84 5.32 6.90
CA THR A 665 20.57 6.40 7.87
C THR A 665 19.27 7.14 7.54
N ILE A 666 19.01 7.43 6.26
CA ILE A 666 17.78 8.09 5.82
C ILE A 666 16.56 7.18 6.05
N SER A 667 16.64 5.91 5.64
CA SER A 667 15.57 4.91 5.82
C SER A 667 15.19 4.74 7.29
N ASN A 668 16.19 4.74 8.19
CA ASN A 668 15.98 4.61 9.63
C ASN A 668 15.28 5.84 10.28
N ASN A 669 15.11 6.95 9.56
CA ASN A 669 14.27 8.06 10.05
C ASN A 669 12.78 7.76 9.85
N PHE A 670 12.38 6.80 9.01
CA PHE A 670 10.97 6.47 8.83
C PHE A 670 10.48 5.55 9.94
N ARG A 671 9.36 5.93 10.55
CA ARG A 671 8.73 5.19 11.65
C ARG A 671 8.36 3.77 11.22
N ARG A 672 8.63 2.79 12.07
CA ARG A 672 8.11 1.42 11.99
C ARG A 672 7.41 1.07 13.30
N PHE A 673 6.27 0.38 13.25
CA PHE A 673 5.46 0.12 14.44
C PHE A 673 6.04 -0.95 15.38
N ASP A 674 6.97 -1.77 14.88
CA ASP A 674 7.73 -2.77 15.62
C ASP A 674 8.95 -2.19 16.36
N GLN A 675 9.36 -0.96 16.04
CA GLN A 675 10.40 -0.22 16.77
C GLN A 675 9.77 0.79 17.73
N SER A 676 10.18 0.76 18.99
CA SER A 676 9.76 1.78 19.96
C SER A 676 10.27 3.16 19.54
N GLY A 677 9.44 4.19 19.74
CA GLY A 677 9.86 5.57 19.52
C GLY A 677 11.02 6.01 20.43
N ALA A 678 11.25 5.34 21.56
CA ALA A 678 12.39 5.59 22.44
C ALA A 678 13.72 5.07 21.86
N GLU A 679 13.66 4.13 20.92
CA GLU A 679 14.82 3.48 20.30
C GLU A 679 15.09 4.03 18.89
N ALA A 680 14.13 4.73 18.30
CA ALA A 680 14.22 5.28 16.95
C ALA A 680 14.92 6.66 16.92
N PRO A 681 15.88 6.89 16.01
CA PRO A 681 16.73 8.10 16.02
C PRO A 681 16.03 9.39 15.53
N GLN A 682 14.92 9.31 14.78
CA GLN A 682 13.96 10.37 14.45
C GLN A 682 12.81 9.71 13.67
N LEU A 683 11.58 10.24 13.72
CA LEU A 683 10.39 9.46 13.35
C LEU A 683 9.49 10.14 12.30
N TRP A 684 9.97 10.21 11.06
CA TRP A 684 9.23 10.60 9.87
C TRP A 684 8.11 9.62 9.51
N PRO A 685 7.02 10.09 8.87
CA PRO A 685 6.71 11.50 8.66
C PRO A 685 6.20 12.19 9.93
N TRP A 686 6.27 13.52 9.99
CA TRP A 686 5.79 14.32 11.14
C TRP A 686 4.27 14.54 11.14
N LEU A 687 3.53 13.48 10.83
CA LEU A 687 2.08 13.47 10.79
C LEU A 687 1.50 12.71 11.99
N TYR A 688 0.33 13.12 12.49
CA TYR A 688 -0.43 12.32 13.44
C TYR A 688 -0.86 10.98 12.84
N GLY A 689 -1.09 9.99 13.69
CA GLY A 689 -1.53 8.65 13.32
C GLY A 689 -2.91 8.32 13.87
N ASP A 690 -3.39 7.11 13.58
CA ASP A 690 -4.77 6.70 13.86
C ASP A 690 -5.17 6.72 15.34
N ALA A 691 -4.20 6.44 16.22
CA ALA A 691 -4.39 6.38 17.67
C ALA A 691 -3.96 7.67 18.38
N VAL A 692 -4.00 8.80 17.66
CA VAL A 692 -3.70 10.11 18.22
C VAL A 692 -4.57 10.39 19.45
N ALA A 693 -3.90 10.72 20.56
CA ALA A 693 -4.52 11.23 21.77
C ALA A 693 -3.78 12.47 22.25
N ILE A 694 -4.52 13.43 22.83
CA ILE A 694 -3.98 14.68 23.37
C ILE A 694 -4.53 14.85 24.80
N PRO A 695 -3.70 14.73 25.85
CA PRO A 695 -2.27 14.38 25.83
C PRO A 695 -2.04 12.93 25.34
N THR A 696 -0.81 12.65 24.87
CA THR A 696 -0.45 11.32 24.35
C THR A 696 -0.61 10.23 25.41
N GLN A 697 -1.07 9.06 24.96
CA GLN A 697 -1.22 7.85 25.79
C GLN A 697 -0.10 6.84 25.54
N GLY A 698 0.92 7.20 24.75
CA GLY A 698 2.08 6.34 24.49
C GLY A 698 1.86 5.28 23.40
N SER A 699 0.79 5.38 22.61
CA SER A 699 0.60 4.47 21.46
C SER A 699 1.70 4.65 20.42
N VAL A 700 2.22 3.54 19.89
CA VAL A 700 3.13 3.54 18.72
C VAL A 700 2.45 4.09 17.45
N ARG A 701 1.10 4.16 17.44
CA ARG A 701 0.25 4.73 16.38
C ARG A 701 -0.18 6.18 16.64
N GLN A 702 0.43 6.86 17.61
CA GLN A 702 0.23 8.31 17.83
C GLN A 702 0.58 9.14 16.58
N HIS A 703 1.50 8.63 15.75
CA HIS A 703 1.98 9.25 14.52
C HIS A 703 1.94 8.24 13.38
N SER A 704 1.85 8.72 12.13
CA SER A 704 1.71 7.83 10.98
C SER A 704 3.04 7.19 10.54
N THR A 705 2.92 6.22 9.65
CA THR A 705 4.03 5.51 8.99
C THR A 705 3.71 5.36 7.50
N LEU A 706 4.71 5.06 6.69
CA LEU A 706 4.53 4.71 5.28
C LEU A 706 3.75 3.40 5.13
N SER A 707 3.28 3.09 3.92
CA SER A 707 2.67 1.78 3.65
C SER A 707 3.71 0.66 3.77
N HIS A 708 3.28 -0.58 4.01
CA HIS A 708 4.19 -1.72 4.09
C HIS A 708 5.00 -1.88 2.80
N LEU A 709 4.35 -1.72 1.62
CA LEU A 709 5.04 -1.75 0.33
C LEU A 709 6.11 -0.66 0.19
N GLN A 710 5.83 0.57 0.63
CA GLN A 710 6.84 1.66 0.63
C GLN A 710 8.02 1.35 1.56
N LEU A 711 7.76 0.81 2.76
CA LEU A 711 8.83 0.42 3.69
C LEU A 711 9.70 -0.69 3.11
N GLN A 712 9.10 -1.73 2.51
CA GLN A 712 9.84 -2.80 1.82
C GLN A 712 10.68 -2.27 0.65
N PHE A 713 10.17 -1.28 -0.09
CA PHE A 713 10.91 -0.64 -1.16
C PHE A 713 12.06 0.23 -0.64
N LEU A 714 11.88 0.92 0.50
CA LEU A 714 12.99 1.60 1.17
C LEU A 714 14.06 0.59 1.64
N ASP A 715 13.67 -0.59 2.12
CA ASP A 715 14.62 -1.64 2.51
C ASP A 715 15.44 -2.13 1.31
N GLN A 716 14.81 -2.40 0.16
CA GLN A 716 15.54 -2.74 -1.08
C GLN A 716 16.39 -1.57 -1.60
N TRP A 717 15.91 -0.33 -1.48
CA TRP A 717 16.64 0.87 -1.85
C TRP A 717 17.93 1.02 -1.03
N VAL A 718 17.91 0.76 0.28
CA VAL A 718 19.10 0.74 1.14
C VAL A 718 20.16 -0.22 0.58
N GLU A 719 19.75 -1.44 0.23
CA GLU A 719 20.64 -2.48 -0.31
C GLU A 719 21.15 -2.19 -1.73
N GLY A 720 20.64 -1.15 -2.40
CA GLY A 720 20.99 -0.82 -3.79
C GLY A 720 20.28 -1.69 -4.84
N ASP A 721 19.23 -2.41 -4.44
CA ASP A 721 18.42 -3.28 -5.31
C ASP A 721 17.17 -2.56 -5.83
N PHE A 722 17.38 -1.52 -6.63
CA PHE A 722 16.31 -0.72 -7.23
C PHE A 722 16.68 -0.25 -8.63
N ASP A 723 15.68 0.11 -9.44
CA ASP A 723 15.92 0.65 -10.77
C ASP A 723 16.25 2.14 -10.64
N ALA A 724 17.52 2.47 -10.86
CA ALA A 724 18.07 3.83 -10.80
C ALA A 724 17.71 4.63 -12.07
N ASP A 725 16.42 4.87 -12.28
CA ASP A 725 15.82 5.35 -13.53
C ASP A 725 15.71 6.87 -13.64
N PHE A 726 16.26 7.63 -12.69
CA PHE A 726 16.32 9.10 -12.81
C PHE A 726 17.29 9.56 -13.88
N VAL A 727 16.79 10.44 -14.77
CA VAL A 727 17.60 11.12 -15.80
C VAL A 727 17.67 12.60 -15.47
N ASP A 728 18.88 13.09 -15.19
CA ASP A 728 19.11 14.52 -15.01
C ASP A 728 18.92 15.29 -16.33
N LYS A 729 17.91 16.17 -16.36
CA LYS A 729 17.61 17.04 -17.49
C LYS A 729 18.10 18.47 -17.28
N THR A 730 18.87 18.76 -16.24
CA THR A 730 19.43 20.08 -15.98
C THR A 730 20.28 20.53 -17.17
N GLY A 731 19.99 21.71 -17.71
CA GLY A 731 20.65 22.25 -18.90
C GLY A 731 20.10 21.73 -20.23
N CYS A 732 19.08 20.87 -20.22
CA CYS A 732 18.35 20.50 -21.43
C CYS A 732 17.53 21.71 -21.93
N PRO A 733 17.74 22.21 -23.16
CA PRO A 733 16.99 23.36 -23.67
C PRO A 733 15.51 23.04 -23.95
N TYR A 734 15.15 21.76 -23.95
CA TYR A 734 13.79 21.28 -24.14
C TYR A 734 13.19 20.80 -22.82
N ILE A 735 12.17 21.51 -22.33
CA ILE A 735 11.31 21.07 -21.23
C ILE A 735 10.10 20.39 -21.88
N PRO A 736 9.91 19.06 -21.70
CA PRO A 736 8.74 18.39 -22.25
C PRO A 736 7.47 18.98 -21.64
N PRO A 737 6.41 19.20 -22.44
CA PRO A 737 5.14 19.69 -21.92
C PRO A 737 4.54 18.67 -20.95
N VAL A 738 3.76 19.18 -19.99
CA VAL A 738 2.96 18.34 -19.09
C VAL A 738 2.01 17.49 -19.93
N LYS A 739 2.08 16.17 -19.76
CA LYS A 739 1.23 15.23 -20.51
C LYS A 739 -0.20 15.27 -19.98
N LYS A 740 -1.16 15.39 -20.88
CA LYS A 740 -2.58 15.13 -20.61
C LYS A 740 -2.84 13.64 -20.72
N ILE A 741 -3.96 13.18 -20.19
CA ILE A 741 -4.35 11.77 -20.26
C ILE A 741 -4.39 11.23 -21.71
N ASP A 742 -4.83 12.07 -22.66
CA ASP A 742 -4.91 11.69 -24.07
C ASP A 742 -3.53 11.55 -24.76
N ASP A 743 -2.45 12.02 -24.13
CA ASP A 743 -1.07 11.88 -24.63
C ASP A 743 -0.42 10.53 -24.25
N TYR A 744 -1.04 9.78 -23.33
CA TYR A 744 -0.57 8.46 -22.93
C TYR A 744 -1.08 7.38 -23.90
N PRO A 745 -0.30 6.32 -24.15
CA PRO A 745 -0.79 5.15 -24.87
C PRO A 745 -2.08 4.62 -24.22
N ILE A 746 -3.06 4.18 -25.02
CA ILE A 746 -4.36 3.71 -24.52
C ILE A 746 -4.21 2.60 -23.46
N ALA A 747 -3.20 1.74 -23.60
CA ALA A 747 -2.90 0.69 -22.64
C ALA A 747 -2.55 1.22 -21.23
N GLU A 748 -1.99 2.44 -21.12
CA GLU A 748 -1.54 3.05 -19.87
C GLU A 748 -2.58 3.99 -19.23
N GLN A 749 -3.52 4.50 -20.02
CA GLN A 749 -4.52 5.48 -19.55
C GLN A 749 -5.36 4.99 -18.36
N PRO A 750 -5.85 3.73 -18.30
CA PRO A 750 -6.64 3.26 -17.17
C PRO A 750 -5.89 3.30 -15.83
N ASP A 751 -4.64 2.87 -15.81
CA ASP A 751 -3.81 2.88 -14.60
C ASP A 751 -3.44 4.31 -14.20
N MET A 752 -3.15 5.18 -15.18
CA MET A 752 -2.89 6.60 -14.93
C MET A 752 -4.11 7.29 -14.31
N LEU A 753 -5.32 7.07 -14.83
CA LEU A 753 -6.56 7.61 -14.23
C LEU A 753 -6.77 7.12 -12.81
N THR A 754 -6.51 5.83 -12.56
CA THR A 754 -6.61 5.23 -11.22
C THR A 754 -5.64 5.89 -10.25
N LYS A 755 -4.36 6.05 -10.66
CA LYS A 755 -3.35 6.75 -9.86
C LYS A 755 -3.74 8.20 -9.63
N ALA A 756 -4.09 8.93 -10.68
CA ALA A 756 -4.46 10.34 -10.60
C ALA A 756 -5.61 10.60 -9.62
N ALA A 757 -6.62 9.74 -9.58
CA ALA A 757 -7.73 9.89 -8.65
C ALA A 757 -7.30 9.67 -7.18
N MET A 758 -6.45 8.66 -6.92
CA MET A 758 -6.11 8.24 -5.55
C MET A 758 -4.87 8.94 -4.98
N ASP A 759 -3.95 9.43 -5.82
CA ASP A 759 -2.70 10.07 -5.40
C ASP A 759 -2.94 11.45 -4.77
N PHE A 760 -4.11 12.04 -5.01
CA PHE A 760 -4.57 13.29 -4.40
C PHE A 760 -5.51 13.07 -3.19
N CYS A 761 -5.73 11.82 -2.77
CA CYS A 761 -6.45 11.48 -1.54
C CYS A 761 -5.51 11.12 -0.39
N LEU A 762 -5.94 11.34 0.84
CA LEU A 762 -5.14 11.07 2.05
C LEU A 762 -5.28 9.62 2.52
N ALA A 763 -4.23 9.09 3.16
CA ALA A 763 -4.25 7.73 3.75
C ALA A 763 -3.90 7.68 5.25
N ASP A 764 -3.62 8.82 5.90
CA ASP A 764 -3.36 8.95 7.35
C ASP A 764 -3.49 10.40 7.79
N ALA A 765 -3.75 10.67 9.08
CA ALA A 765 -4.32 9.72 10.04
C ALA A 765 -5.72 9.28 9.60
N PHE A 766 -6.17 8.09 9.96
CA PHE A 766 -7.59 7.77 9.91
C PHE A 766 -8.26 8.13 11.23
N HIS A 767 -8.41 9.44 11.47
CA HIS A 767 -9.04 10.01 12.66
C HIS A 767 -10.09 11.14 12.38
N PRO A 768 -11.13 10.90 11.56
CA PRO A 768 -11.35 9.77 10.67
C PRO A 768 -10.56 9.87 9.35
N GLY A 769 -10.02 11.03 8.98
CA GLY A 769 -9.45 11.29 7.64
C GLY A 769 -10.28 12.34 6.89
N CYS A 770 -9.93 12.67 5.64
CA CYS A 770 -10.64 13.72 4.89
C CYS A 770 -11.66 13.16 3.88
N GLU A 771 -11.22 12.41 2.86
CA GLU A 771 -12.10 11.90 1.81
C GLU A 771 -12.73 10.54 2.16
N MET A 772 -11.92 9.66 2.74
CA MET A 772 -12.24 8.28 3.10
C MET A 772 -11.46 7.91 4.38
N THR A 773 -11.74 6.73 4.93
CA THR A 773 -11.11 6.28 6.19
C THR A 773 -10.65 4.82 6.15
N TRP A 774 -10.26 4.29 7.31
CA TRP A 774 -9.61 3.01 7.53
C TRP A 774 -10.24 1.77 6.87
N PRO A 775 -11.56 1.66 6.58
CA PRO A 775 -12.08 0.55 5.80
C PRO A 775 -11.32 0.34 4.48
N MET A 776 -10.84 1.42 3.86
CA MET A 776 -10.08 1.37 2.61
C MET A 776 -8.78 0.57 2.70
N ARG A 777 -8.24 0.28 3.90
CA ARG A 777 -7.08 -0.60 4.06
C ARG A 777 -7.42 -2.08 4.27
N THR A 778 -8.69 -2.45 4.13
CA THR A 778 -9.16 -3.83 4.24
C THR A 778 -9.39 -4.43 2.85
N SER A 779 -8.72 -5.55 2.54
CA SER A 779 -8.85 -6.23 1.24
C SER A 779 -10.30 -6.64 0.90
N GLY A 780 -11.12 -6.95 1.90
CA GLY A 780 -12.53 -7.32 1.74
C GLY A 780 -13.43 -6.23 1.14
N MET A 781 -12.98 -4.97 1.13
CA MET A 781 -13.66 -3.87 0.46
C MET A 781 -13.61 -3.95 -1.07
N TYR A 782 -12.75 -4.81 -1.64
CA TYR A 782 -12.41 -4.79 -3.06
C TYR A 782 -12.81 -6.09 -3.77
N MET A 783 -13.22 -5.95 -5.03
CA MET A 783 -13.45 -7.10 -5.94
C MET A 783 -12.32 -7.26 -6.97
N ALA A 784 -11.51 -6.24 -7.15
CA ALA A 784 -10.30 -6.19 -7.95
C ALA A 784 -9.41 -5.05 -7.42
N PRO A 785 -8.13 -4.92 -7.82
CA PRO A 785 -7.28 -3.80 -7.41
C PRO A 785 -7.99 -2.46 -7.61
N PHE A 786 -8.06 -1.65 -6.54
CA PHE A 786 -8.72 -0.34 -6.51
C PHE A 786 -10.23 -0.33 -6.79
N ARG A 787 -10.87 -1.46 -7.08
CA ARG A 787 -12.29 -1.53 -7.46
C ARG A 787 -13.11 -2.04 -6.29
N LEU A 788 -13.93 -1.15 -5.71
CA LEU A 788 -14.78 -1.48 -4.58
C LEU A 788 -15.71 -2.63 -4.93
N LYS A 789 -15.95 -3.51 -3.96
CA LYS A 789 -16.89 -4.62 -4.07
C LYS A 789 -18.29 -4.08 -3.92
N HIS A 790 -19.14 -4.22 -4.93
CA HIS A 790 -20.53 -3.76 -4.85
C HIS A 790 -21.39 -4.80 -4.09
N ALA A 791 -22.32 -4.32 -3.27
CA ALA A 791 -23.33 -5.18 -2.65
C ALA A 791 -24.23 -5.81 -3.73
N PRO A 792 -24.78 -7.03 -3.50
CA PRO A 792 -25.78 -7.60 -4.40
C PRO A 792 -27.03 -6.72 -4.44
N LYS A 793 -27.78 -6.75 -5.56
CA LYS A 793 -29.01 -5.96 -5.76
C LYS A 793 -30.03 -6.10 -4.62
N THR A 794 -30.08 -7.27 -3.98
CA THR A 794 -30.87 -7.51 -2.78
C THR A 794 -29.91 -7.88 -1.65
N PRO A 795 -29.48 -6.91 -0.83
CA PRO A 795 -28.61 -7.16 0.32
C PRO A 795 -29.24 -8.18 1.27
N LYS A 796 -28.42 -9.05 1.85
CA LYS A 796 -28.87 -10.09 2.79
C LYS A 796 -29.10 -9.57 4.21
N THR A 797 -28.64 -8.36 4.50
CA THR A 797 -28.65 -7.72 5.82
C THR A 797 -29.10 -6.27 5.69
N ASP A 798 -29.64 -5.72 6.78
CA ASP A 798 -29.87 -4.28 6.88
C ASP A 798 -28.51 -3.57 6.90
N TYR A 799 -28.27 -2.70 5.91
CA TYR A 799 -27.01 -2.00 5.74
C TYR A 799 -26.95 -0.68 6.51
N HIS A 800 -28.05 -0.29 7.16
CA HIS A 800 -28.15 0.88 8.04
C HIS A 800 -28.00 0.55 9.51
N TYR A 801 -28.10 -0.72 9.87
CA TYR A 801 -28.09 -1.14 11.28
C TYR A 801 -27.50 -2.54 11.43
N TYR A 802 -26.35 -2.61 12.10
CA TYR A 802 -25.64 -3.84 12.42
C TYR A 802 -25.64 -4.16 13.93
N GLY A 803 -26.59 -3.57 14.68
CA GLY A 803 -26.66 -3.68 16.14
C GLY A 803 -26.42 -2.35 16.85
N SER A 804 -26.50 -2.33 18.18
CA SER A 804 -26.37 -1.09 18.96
C SER A 804 -24.93 -0.54 19.02
N THR A 805 -23.93 -1.37 18.71
CA THR A 805 -22.51 -1.01 18.78
C THR A 805 -21.76 -1.56 17.58
N MET A 806 -20.84 -0.78 17.01
CA MET A 806 -19.86 -1.26 16.02
C MET A 806 -18.57 -1.68 16.72
N ASN A 807 -18.10 -2.90 16.43
CA ASN A 807 -16.89 -3.51 17.00
C ASN A 807 -16.30 -4.55 16.03
N SER A 808 -15.17 -5.16 16.41
CA SER A 808 -14.45 -6.12 15.57
C SER A 808 -15.27 -7.35 15.17
N ASP A 809 -16.21 -7.81 16.02
CA ASP A 809 -17.07 -8.95 15.70
C ASP A 809 -18.06 -8.61 14.58
N VAL A 810 -18.59 -7.39 14.57
CA VAL A 810 -19.52 -6.92 13.54
C VAL A 810 -18.80 -6.68 12.21
N LEU A 811 -17.59 -6.10 12.26
CA LEU A 811 -16.80 -5.76 11.06
C LEU A 811 -16.40 -6.98 10.23
N THR A 812 -16.14 -8.11 10.91
CA THR A 812 -15.66 -9.35 10.31
C THR A 812 -16.78 -10.27 9.81
N LEU A 813 -18.04 -9.89 9.96
CA LEU A 813 -19.17 -10.65 9.44
C LEU A 813 -19.06 -10.79 7.90
N PRO A 814 -19.30 -11.99 7.32
CA PRO A 814 -19.27 -12.17 5.86
C PRO A 814 -20.27 -11.29 5.10
N ALA A 815 -21.42 -10.99 5.70
CA ALA A 815 -22.41 -10.02 5.20
C ALA A 815 -22.33 -8.67 5.96
N GLY A 816 -21.20 -8.41 6.61
CA GLY A 816 -20.93 -7.21 7.38
C GLY A 816 -20.58 -6.00 6.53
N PRO A 817 -20.31 -4.85 7.17
CA PRO A 817 -20.08 -3.58 6.49
C PRO A 817 -18.81 -3.53 5.63
N LEU A 818 -17.82 -4.41 5.89
CA LEU A 818 -16.58 -4.49 5.12
C LEU A 818 -16.65 -5.59 4.04
N LEU A 819 -17.10 -6.79 4.41
CA LEU A 819 -17.00 -7.98 3.54
C LEU A 819 -18.25 -8.20 2.65
N GLY A 820 -19.40 -7.63 3.03
CA GLY A 820 -20.68 -7.84 2.36
C GLY A 820 -20.86 -7.11 1.01
N GLY A 821 -19.92 -6.22 0.68
CA GLY A 821 -20.01 -5.31 -0.44
C GLY A 821 -20.64 -3.97 -0.07
N GLN A 822 -20.28 -2.93 -0.80
CA GLN A 822 -20.66 -1.55 -0.56
C GLN A 822 -21.99 -1.22 -1.23
N VAL A 823 -22.80 -0.44 -0.52
CA VAL A 823 -24.08 0.14 -0.92
C VAL A 823 -23.90 1.65 -1.13
N PRO A 824 -24.78 2.35 -1.85
CA PRO A 824 -24.75 3.81 -1.91
C PRO A 824 -24.61 4.45 -0.52
N GLY A 825 -23.66 5.37 -0.35
CA GLY A 825 -23.31 5.98 0.94
C GLY A 825 -22.45 5.10 1.87
N GLY A 826 -22.03 3.92 1.43
CA GLY A 826 -21.30 2.93 2.22
C GLY A 826 -19.85 3.31 2.53
N VAL A 827 -19.24 4.15 1.69
CA VAL A 827 -17.82 4.54 1.80
C VAL A 827 -17.65 5.76 2.71
N THR A 828 -18.54 6.75 2.63
CA THR A 828 -18.43 8.02 3.38
C THR A 828 -19.17 8.02 4.72
N ARG A 829 -19.99 7.01 5.02
CA ARG A 829 -20.75 6.90 6.28
C ARG A 829 -19.91 6.95 7.57
N TRP A 830 -18.64 6.58 7.45
CA TRP A 830 -17.68 6.54 8.56
C TRP A 830 -17.14 7.92 8.96
N MET A 831 -17.25 8.90 8.07
CA MET A 831 -16.66 10.22 8.25
C MET A 831 -17.44 11.06 9.28
N ALA A 832 -16.88 12.20 9.65
CA ALA A 832 -17.52 13.18 10.51
C ALA A 832 -18.85 13.69 9.94
N ILE A 833 -19.80 13.97 10.84
CA ILE A 833 -21.06 14.64 10.53
C ILE A 833 -21.23 15.89 11.40
N PRO A 834 -21.28 17.09 10.78
CA PRO A 834 -20.98 17.37 9.38
C PRO A 834 -19.46 17.40 9.10
N TRP A 835 -19.04 17.27 7.84
CA TRP A 835 -17.62 17.23 7.47
C TRP A 835 -16.81 18.49 7.87
N GLN A 836 -17.45 19.66 7.95
CA GLN A 836 -16.79 20.93 8.30
C GLN A 836 -16.19 20.91 9.71
N THR A 837 -16.82 20.20 10.66
CA THR A 837 -16.33 20.15 12.04
C THR A 837 -14.99 19.40 12.13
N ASP A 838 -14.79 18.43 11.25
CA ASP A 838 -13.53 17.71 11.10
C ASP A 838 -12.46 18.56 10.42
N THR A 839 -12.81 19.25 9.33
CA THR A 839 -11.90 20.18 8.64
C THR A 839 -11.35 21.25 9.59
N ALA A 840 -12.21 21.87 10.41
CA ALA A 840 -11.77 22.86 11.40
C ALA A 840 -10.99 22.26 12.58
N SER A 841 -11.07 20.93 12.76
CA SER A 841 -10.35 20.17 13.79
C SER A 841 -9.12 19.45 13.23
N CYS A 842 -8.75 19.65 11.96
CA CYS A 842 -7.52 19.14 11.37
C CYS A 842 -6.41 20.19 11.53
N ARG A 843 -5.64 20.12 12.62
CA ARG A 843 -4.62 21.15 12.96
C ARG A 843 -3.23 20.57 13.16
N ASP A 844 -2.28 21.49 13.29
CA ASP A 844 -0.91 21.26 13.72
C ASP A 844 -0.69 21.61 15.20
N GLY A 845 0.40 21.10 15.77
CA GLY A 845 0.98 21.66 16.99
C GLY A 845 0.06 21.72 18.21
N TYR A 846 -0.86 20.76 18.38
CA TYR A 846 -1.80 20.74 19.52
C TYR A 846 -1.14 20.88 20.89
N THR A 847 0.12 20.48 21.01
CA THR A 847 0.97 20.75 22.17
C THR A 847 1.93 21.90 21.83
N THR A 848 1.41 23.13 21.75
CA THR A 848 2.17 24.32 21.30
C THR A 848 3.41 24.62 22.13
N ALA A 849 3.46 24.17 23.39
CA ALA A 849 4.63 24.28 24.25
C ALA A 849 5.80 23.37 23.81
N TYR A 850 5.54 22.31 23.04
CA TYR A 850 6.55 21.46 22.42
C TYR A 850 6.97 22.04 21.07
N ASP A 851 6.02 22.17 20.15
CA ASP A 851 6.21 22.78 18.82
C ASP A 851 4.85 23.31 18.32
N PRO A 852 4.77 24.54 17.80
CA PRO A 852 3.52 25.14 17.34
C PRO A 852 3.05 24.68 15.95
N TYR A 853 3.88 23.96 15.20
CA TYR A 853 3.62 23.57 13.79
C TYR A 853 3.66 22.06 13.56
N LEU A 854 4.22 21.30 14.49
CA LEU A 854 4.36 19.85 14.39
C LEU A 854 4.01 19.15 15.70
N PRO A 855 3.55 17.88 15.64
CA PRO A 855 3.07 17.17 14.46
C PRO A 855 1.79 17.79 13.86
N THR A 856 1.42 17.38 12.65
CA THR A 856 0.22 17.86 11.94
C THR A 856 -0.65 16.71 11.40
N PHE A 857 -1.94 16.95 11.16
CA PHE A 857 -2.84 15.98 10.53
C PHE A 857 -2.67 15.94 9.00
N TRP A 858 -3.38 16.80 8.26
CA TRP A 858 -3.53 16.70 6.81
C TRP A 858 -3.22 18.01 6.06
N PRO A 859 -2.01 18.57 6.21
CA PRO A 859 -1.67 19.88 5.63
C PRO A 859 -1.85 19.93 4.10
N ALA A 860 -1.69 18.80 3.40
CA ALA A 860 -1.85 18.71 1.95
C ALA A 860 -3.28 18.94 1.44
N ARG A 861 -4.28 18.94 2.33
CA ARG A 861 -5.72 19.07 2.01
C ARG A 861 -6.37 20.18 2.81
N VAL A 862 -5.97 20.29 4.08
CA VAL A 862 -6.36 21.33 5.03
C VAL A 862 -5.07 22.04 5.48
N PRO A 863 -4.61 23.09 4.77
CA PRO A 863 -3.38 23.80 5.10
C PRO A 863 -3.38 24.32 6.55
N ASN A 864 -2.21 24.33 7.20
CA ASN A 864 -2.08 24.89 8.55
C ASN A 864 -1.47 26.29 8.52
N ASN A 865 -0.35 26.45 7.80
CA ASN A 865 0.36 27.71 7.69
C ASN A 865 0.85 27.91 6.26
N ILE A 866 0.58 29.09 5.70
CA ILE A 866 0.73 29.35 4.27
C ILE A 866 1.44 30.70 4.02
N LEU A 867 1.99 30.87 2.82
CA LEU A 867 2.52 32.15 2.33
C LEU A 867 1.35 33.00 1.81
N SER A 868 1.14 34.20 2.36
CA SER A 868 0.08 35.11 1.89
C SER A 868 0.47 35.81 0.60
N GLU A 869 -0.51 36.29 -0.15
CA GLU A 869 -0.27 37.12 -1.33
C GLU A 869 0.49 38.41 -0.99
N GLU A 870 0.23 39.02 0.16
CA GLU A 870 0.94 40.23 0.63
C GLU A 870 2.44 39.96 0.84
N ARG A 871 2.79 38.89 1.56
CA ARG A 871 4.19 38.51 1.81
C ARG A 871 4.90 38.02 0.56
N TYR A 872 4.16 37.38 -0.34
CA TYR A 872 4.67 37.04 -1.66
C TYR A 872 5.04 38.29 -2.47
N LYS A 873 4.18 39.32 -2.50
CA LYS A 873 4.49 40.61 -3.16
C LYS A 873 5.74 41.27 -2.56
N GLU A 874 5.87 41.29 -1.24
CA GLU A 874 7.09 41.78 -0.56
C GLU A 874 8.33 40.95 -0.92
N THR A 875 8.21 39.63 -1.07
CA THR A 875 9.31 38.75 -1.46
C THR A 875 9.84 39.08 -2.86
N LEU A 876 8.93 39.44 -3.79
CA LEU A 876 9.27 39.80 -5.16
C LEU A 876 9.77 41.24 -5.31
N ASP A 877 9.48 42.12 -4.35
CA ASP A 877 9.82 43.54 -4.46
C ASP A 877 11.33 43.80 -4.35
N THR A 878 11.97 44.03 -5.49
CA THR A 878 13.41 44.35 -5.59
C THR A 878 13.80 45.70 -4.98
N GLN A 879 12.84 46.55 -4.60
CA GLN A 879 13.11 47.81 -3.88
C GLN A 879 13.33 47.59 -2.37
N LEU A 880 12.90 46.44 -1.83
CA LEU A 880 13.13 46.08 -0.44
C LEU A 880 14.52 45.45 -0.25
N ALA A 881 15.09 45.64 0.95
CA ALA A 881 16.33 44.97 1.34
C ALA A 881 16.15 43.44 1.27
N GLU A 882 17.22 42.73 0.89
CA GLU A 882 17.16 41.27 0.72
C GLU A 882 16.76 40.55 2.02
N GLU A 883 17.19 41.06 3.18
CA GLU A 883 16.80 40.56 4.49
C GLU A 883 15.28 40.66 4.71
N THR A 884 14.66 41.77 4.31
CA THR A 884 13.21 41.97 4.41
C THR A 884 12.46 41.02 3.48
N ARG A 885 12.97 40.83 2.25
CA ARG A 885 12.40 39.88 1.29
C ARG A 885 12.50 38.44 1.80
N ARG A 886 13.61 38.07 2.44
CA ARG A 886 13.80 36.76 3.07
C ARG A 886 12.88 36.56 4.27
N GLU A 887 12.69 37.58 5.10
CA GLU A 887 11.72 37.55 6.19
C GLU A 887 10.29 37.36 5.67
N ALA A 888 9.91 38.08 4.61
CA ALA A 888 8.62 37.93 3.96
C ALA A 888 8.44 36.51 3.40
N PHE A 889 9.45 35.96 2.72
CA PHE A 889 9.41 34.59 2.21
C PHE A 889 9.39 33.54 3.31
N ALA A 890 9.99 33.78 4.47
CA ALA A 890 10.00 32.82 5.58
C ALA A 890 8.73 32.86 6.44
N TYR A 891 8.02 34.00 6.45
CA TYR A 891 6.82 34.17 7.24
C TYR A 891 5.66 33.29 6.74
N ARG A 892 5.05 32.51 7.64
CA ARG A 892 3.85 31.70 7.38
C ARG A 892 2.76 32.13 8.35
N TYR A 893 1.59 32.52 7.83
CA TYR A 893 0.44 32.85 8.67
C TYR A 893 -0.50 31.65 8.79
N PHE A 894 -1.28 31.58 9.88
CA PHE A 894 -2.19 30.47 10.11
C PHE A 894 -3.38 30.53 9.14
N TRP A 895 -3.63 29.45 8.42
CA TRP A 895 -4.70 29.37 7.42
C TRP A 895 -6.10 29.61 8.01
N LEU A 896 -6.36 29.10 9.23
CA LEU A 896 -7.61 29.33 9.95
C LEU A 896 -7.81 30.79 10.40
N ASP A 897 -6.80 31.66 10.28
CA ASP A 897 -6.98 33.08 10.56
C ASP A 897 -7.87 33.78 9.53
N ASP A 898 -8.07 33.19 8.35
CA ASP A 898 -9.01 33.69 7.35
C ASP A 898 -10.47 33.28 7.67
N LEU A 899 -10.69 32.42 8.67
CA LEU A 899 -12.03 31.96 9.07
C LEU A 899 -12.74 33.02 9.93
N PRO A 900 -13.84 33.63 9.46
CA PRO A 900 -14.59 34.60 10.24
C PRO A 900 -15.26 33.94 11.45
N LEU A 901 -15.24 34.63 12.61
CA LEU A 901 -15.81 34.13 13.87
C LEU A 901 -16.99 34.98 14.40
N ASP A 902 -17.49 35.93 13.60
CA ASP A 902 -18.61 36.79 13.99
C ASP A 902 -18.41 37.53 15.34
N GLY A 903 -17.16 37.84 15.67
CA GLY A 903 -16.78 38.50 16.93
C GLY A 903 -16.63 37.56 18.13
N GLU A 904 -16.91 36.26 17.97
CA GLU A 904 -16.67 35.24 18.99
C GLU A 904 -15.15 34.94 19.15
N ALA A 905 -14.76 34.46 20.33
CA ALA A 905 -13.41 33.98 20.57
C ALA A 905 -13.10 32.70 19.76
N PRO A 906 -11.84 32.45 19.36
CA PRO A 906 -11.43 31.28 18.58
C PRO A 906 -11.37 29.98 19.42
N THR A 907 -12.47 29.65 20.09
CA THR A 907 -12.63 28.37 20.77
C THR A 907 -12.90 27.26 19.76
N GLN A 908 -12.65 26.00 20.13
CA GLN A 908 -12.94 24.85 19.27
C GLN A 908 -14.39 24.86 18.77
N THR A 909 -15.36 25.00 19.68
CA THR A 909 -16.79 25.02 19.35
C THR A 909 -17.15 26.15 18.39
N ASN A 910 -16.57 27.33 18.56
CA ASN A 910 -16.87 28.46 17.68
C ASN A 910 -16.27 28.26 16.29
N GLN A 911 -15.03 27.76 16.21
CA GLN A 911 -14.36 27.49 14.94
C GLN A 911 -15.05 26.38 14.13
N ILE A 912 -15.50 25.28 14.76
CA ILE A 912 -16.19 24.21 14.03
C ILE A 912 -17.55 24.67 13.49
N ASN A 913 -18.29 25.53 14.21
CA ASN A 913 -19.56 26.08 13.72
C ASN A 913 -19.33 27.21 12.69
N ALA A 914 -18.27 28.00 12.84
CA ALA A 914 -17.86 28.98 11.83
C ALA A 914 -17.49 28.32 10.51
N MET A 915 -16.80 27.17 10.53
CA MET A 915 -16.46 26.42 9.31
C MET A 915 -17.71 25.93 8.57
N VAL A 916 -18.79 25.57 9.27
CA VAL A 916 -20.08 25.22 8.62
C VAL A 916 -20.61 26.38 7.77
N LYS A 917 -20.41 27.62 8.22
CA LYS A 917 -20.90 28.84 7.56
C LYS A 917 -19.92 29.37 6.50
N TYR A 918 -18.62 29.34 6.79
CA TYR A 918 -17.61 30.13 6.08
C TYR A 918 -16.48 29.29 5.46
N PHE A 919 -16.71 28.00 5.21
CA PHE A 919 -15.69 27.15 4.56
C PHE A 919 -15.18 27.76 3.25
N ASP A 920 -16.05 28.48 2.53
CA ASP A 920 -15.72 29.11 1.27
C ASP A 920 -14.80 30.34 1.40
N LYS A 921 -14.59 30.88 2.60
CA LYS A 921 -13.79 32.12 2.79
C LYS A 921 -12.29 31.85 2.95
N LEU A 922 -11.91 30.61 3.17
CA LEU A 922 -10.53 30.20 3.42
C LEU A 922 -9.68 30.22 2.15
N ALA A 923 -8.38 30.49 2.29
CA ALA A 923 -7.47 30.54 1.16
C ALA A 923 -7.34 29.18 0.45
N ILE A 924 -7.25 29.19 -0.88
CA ILE A 924 -6.83 28.03 -1.68
C ILE A 924 -5.39 28.27 -2.12
N VAL A 925 -4.51 27.31 -1.84
CA VAL A 925 -3.09 27.38 -2.17
C VAL A 925 -2.88 27.14 -3.66
N GLN A 926 -2.22 28.09 -4.33
CA GLN A 926 -1.97 28.06 -5.77
C GLN A 926 -0.50 28.37 -6.08
N GLN A 927 0.00 27.78 -7.16
CA GLN A 927 1.35 28.04 -7.67
C GLN A 927 1.44 29.43 -8.30
N ARG A 928 2.60 30.07 -8.12
CA ARG A 928 2.98 31.35 -8.71
C ARG A 928 4.48 31.34 -9.07
N PRO A 929 4.89 32.13 -10.07
CA PRO A 929 6.31 32.37 -10.34
C PRO A 929 7.04 32.90 -9.11
N GLY A 930 8.24 32.39 -8.85
CA GLY A 930 9.11 32.84 -7.76
C GLY A 930 10.16 33.85 -8.25
N VAL A 931 11.33 33.84 -7.61
CA VAL A 931 12.48 34.67 -8.02
C VAL A 931 13.49 33.76 -8.72
N THR A 932 13.71 34.00 -10.01
CA THR A 932 14.73 33.27 -10.77
C THR A 932 16.13 33.81 -10.47
N ASP A 933 17.16 32.96 -10.59
CA ASP A 933 18.57 33.34 -10.49
C ASP A 933 19.01 33.96 -9.14
N ASN A 934 18.25 33.75 -8.06
CA ASN A 934 18.63 34.16 -6.70
C ASN A 934 18.64 32.94 -5.76
N PRO A 935 19.78 32.58 -5.14
CA PRO A 935 19.85 31.39 -4.28
C PRO A 935 19.01 31.49 -3.00
N ASN A 936 18.60 32.69 -2.59
CA ASN A 936 17.81 32.90 -1.38
C ASN A 936 16.33 32.55 -1.54
N PHE A 937 15.84 32.41 -2.78
CA PHE A 937 14.43 32.23 -3.08
C PHE A 937 14.23 31.12 -4.11
N PRO A 938 13.15 30.33 -4.01
CA PRO A 938 12.82 29.37 -5.04
C PRO A 938 12.33 30.06 -6.33
N PRO A 939 12.55 29.44 -7.50
CA PRO A 939 12.06 29.94 -8.79
C PRO A 939 10.54 29.80 -8.95
N GLU A 940 9.89 29.01 -8.09
CA GLU A 940 8.44 28.84 -8.02
C GLU A 940 7.99 28.89 -6.55
N MET A 941 6.83 29.47 -6.29
CA MET A 941 6.24 29.57 -4.96
C MET A 941 4.78 29.10 -4.98
N GLN A 942 4.23 28.72 -3.83
CA GLN A 942 2.79 28.56 -3.69
C GLN A 942 2.25 29.48 -2.59
N ILE A 943 1.13 30.13 -2.88
CA ILE A 943 0.52 31.17 -2.04
C ILE A 943 -0.94 30.86 -1.76
N GLY A 944 -1.44 31.26 -0.60
CA GLY A 944 -2.87 31.24 -0.31
C GLY A 944 -3.60 32.38 -1.01
N VAL A 945 -4.61 32.03 -1.81
CA VAL A 945 -5.44 32.97 -2.55
C VAL A 945 -6.85 33.01 -1.96
N VAL A 946 -7.27 34.19 -1.52
CA VAL A 946 -8.65 34.53 -1.10
C VAL A 946 -9.33 35.38 -2.17
N PRO A 947 -10.66 35.56 -2.16
CA PRO A 947 -11.35 36.40 -3.13
C PRO A 947 -10.80 37.83 -3.18
N ASN A 948 -10.45 38.29 -4.39
CA ASN A 948 -9.85 39.60 -4.63
C ASN A 948 -10.90 40.73 -4.64
N GLU A 949 -10.46 41.99 -4.73
CA GLU A 949 -11.36 43.15 -4.73
C GLU A 949 -12.36 43.14 -5.89
N GLU A 950 -11.93 42.72 -7.09
CA GLU A 950 -12.80 42.64 -8.27
C GLU A 950 -13.95 41.64 -8.07
N GLN A 951 -13.66 40.45 -7.52
CA GLN A 951 -14.66 39.44 -7.19
C GLN A 951 -15.65 39.95 -6.12
N ASN A 952 -15.14 40.66 -5.11
CA ASN A 952 -15.97 41.26 -4.06
C ASN A 952 -16.91 42.33 -4.64
N GLN A 953 -16.43 43.16 -5.57
CA GLN A 953 -17.23 44.18 -6.25
C GLN A 953 -18.27 43.57 -7.19
N LEU A 954 -17.94 42.49 -7.89
CA LEU A 954 -18.92 41.82 -8.75
C LEU A 954 -20.07 41.21 -7.94
N LEU A 955 -19.77 40.54 -6.81
CA LEU A 955 -20.80 40.01 -5.92
C LEU A 955 -21.75 41.12 -5.40
N LEU A 956 -21.17 42.28 -5.04
CA LEU A 956 -21.94 43.47 -4.65
C LEU A 956 -22.85 43.94 -5.79
N GLN A 957 -22.31 44.10 -7.00
CA GLN A 957 -23.06 44.54 -8.19
C GLN A 957 -24.20 43.58 -8.55
N GLU A 958 -23.97 42.26 -8.49
CA GLU A 958 -25.01 41.26 -8.75
C GLU A 958 -26.14 41.33 -7.72
N THR A 959 -25.78 41.48 -6.44
CA THR A 959 -26.75 41.61 -5.34
C THR A 959 -27.55 42.90 -5.47
N GLU A 960 -26.89 44.04 -5.71
CA GLU A 960 -27.56 45.32 -5.97
C GLU A 960 -28.51 45.25 -7.16
N THR A 961 -28.06 44.67 -8.28
CA THR A 961 -28.87 44.56 -9.50
C THR A 961 -30.15 43.79 -9.21
N ARG A 962 -30.06 42.72 -8.43
CA ARG A 962 -31.22 41.88 -8.10
C ARG A 962 -32.14 42.54 -7.08
N LEU A 963 -31.61 43.22 -6.07
CA LEU A 963 -32.39 44.04 -5.13
C LEU A 963 -33.12 45.19 -5.85
N ARG A 964 -32.45 45.89 -6.76
CA ARG A 964 -33.07 46.93 -7.61
C ARG A 964 -34.14 46.35 -8.52
N LYS A 965 -33.96 45.15 -9.05
CA LYS A 965 -34.98 44.47 -9.83
C LYS A 965 -36.25 44.22 -9.01
N ILE A 966 -36.13 43.74 -7.78
CA ILE A 966 -37.29 43.56 -6.88
C ILE A 966 -37.99 44.88 -6.61
N LEU A 967 -37.21 45.93 -6.31
CA LEU A 967 -37.74 47.27 -6.10
C LEU A 967 -38.50 47.80 -7.33
N ASN A 968 -38.04 47.49 -8.54
CA ASN A 968 -38.64 47.92 -9.80
C ASN A 968 -39.84 47.07 -10.26
N ASP A 969 -39.87 45.77 -9.93
CA ASP A 969 -40.93 44.84 -10.36
C ASP A 969 -42.26 45.02 -9.58
N ASN A 970 -42.22 45.74 -8.44
CA ASN A 970 -43.26 46.55 -7.76
C ASN A 970 -44.71 46.04 -7.62
N LYS A 971 -45.01 44.76 -7.87
CA LYS A 971 -46.42 44.28 -7.84
C LYS A 971 -46.95 43.89 -6.45
N HIS A 972 -46.11 43.78 -5.42
CA HIS A 972 -46.53 43.26 -4.10
C HIS A 972 -45.79 43.81 -2.87
N LEU A 973 -44.94 44.84 -2.99
CA LEU A 973 -44.20 45.37 -1.83
C LEU A 973 -45.05 46.38 -1.03
N ASP A 974 -45.03 46.28 0.30
CA ASP A 974 -45.59 47.30 1.20
C ASP A 974 -44.59 48.46 1.46
N LYS A 975 -45.04 49.52 2.14
CA LYS A 975 -44.19 50.71 2.39
C LYS A 975 -43.00 50.44 3.30
N LYS A 976 -43.12 49.49 4.23
CA LYS A 976 -42.04 49.12 5.16
C LYS A 976 -40.98 48.35 4.39
N GLU A 977 -41.41 47.42 3.56
CA GLU A 977 -40.59 46.60 2.66
C GLU A 977 -39.83 47.46 1.63
N GLU A 978 -40.53 48.41 1.01
CA GLU A 978 -39.94 49.39 0.10
C GLU A 978 -38.87 50.26 0.82
N SER A 979 -39.19 50.76 2.02
CA SER A 979 -38.25 51.56 2.83
C SER A 979 -37.00 50.76 3.24
N LEU A 980 -37.16 49.48 3.58
CA LEU A 980 -36.06 48.59 3.97
C LEU A 980 -35.13 48.35 2.77
N LEU A 981 -35.69 48.09 1.59
CA LEU A 981 -34.94 47.90 0.34
C LEU A 981 -34.18 49.17 -0.07
N TYR A 982 -34.80 50.35 0.01
CA TYR A 982 -34.12 51.62 -0.27
C TYR A 982 -32.96 51.86 0.69
N THR A 983 -33.18 51.67 1.99
CA THR A 983 -32.13 51.85 3.02
C THR A 983 -30.98 50.88 2.80
N THR A 984 -31.29 49.61 2.47
CA THR A 984 -30.28 48.60 2.13
C THR A 984 -29.46 49.02 0.92
N LEU A 985 -30.09 49.46 -0.17
CA LEU A 985 -29.39 49.91 -1.38
C LEU A 985 -28.52 51.17 -1.15
N GLU A 986 -28.95 52.07 -0.27
CA GLU A 986 -28.17 53.25 0.14
C GLU A 986 -26.89 52.82 0.88
N HIS A 987 -27.02 51.90 1.84
CA HIS A 987 -25.88 51.35 2.57
C HIS A 987 -24.90 50.62 1.64
N LEU A 988 -25.41 49.84 0.67
CA LEU A 988 -24.58 49.15 -0.33
C LEU A 988 -23.80 50.10 -1.23
N SER A 989 -24.34 51.30 -1.49
CA SER A 989 -23.69 52.32 -2.34
C SER A 989 -22.59 53.12 -1.62
N ASN A 990 -22.29 52.81 -0.35
CA ASN A 990 -21.32 53.56 0.44
C ASN A 990 -19.87 53.26 0.00
N GLU A 991 -19.08 54.29 -0.30
CA GLU A 991 -17.66 54.14 -0.72
C GLU A 991 -16.79 53.42 0.32
N GLY A 992 -17.17 53.46 1.60
CA GLY A 992 -16.49 52.80 2.72
C GLY A 992 -16.89 51.35 2.98
N LEU A 993 -17.77 50.74 2.16
CA LEU A 993 -18.41 49.44 2.45
C LEU A 993 -17.43 48.29 2.73
N PHE A 994 -16.24 48.30 2.16
CA PHE A 994 -15.22 47.25 2.39
C PHE A 994 -14.02 47.71 3.21
N THR A 995 -13.97 48.99 3.60
CA THR A 995 -12.80 49.62 4.21
C THR A 995 -13.08 50.25 5.58
N GLU A 996 -14.34 50.50 5.94
CA GLU A 996 -14.73 51.13 7.20
C GLU A 996 -15.56 50.18 8.08
N GLN A 997 -15.06 49.85 9.27
CA GLN A 997 -15.69 48.88 10.17
C GLN A 997 -17.17 49.22 10.50
N VAL A 998 -17.46 50.48 10.78
CA VAL A 998 -18.82 50.93 11.16
C VAL A 998 -19.79 50.77 9.99
N VAL A 999 -19.35 51.07 8.77
CA VAL A 999 -20.15 50.92 7.54
C VAL A 999 -20.40 49.44 7.22
N ILE A 1000 -19.36 48.60 7.39
CA ILE A 1000 -19.48 47.14 7.21
C ILE A 1000 -20.53 46.56 8.17
N GLU A 1001 -20.44 46.91 9.46
CA GLU A 1001 -21.32 46.37 10.50
C GLU A 1001 -22.77 46.82 10.30
N SER A 1002 -23.00 48.11 10.03
CA SER A 1002 -24.35 48.64 9.81
C SER A 1002 -25.00 48.07 8.54
N THR A 1003 -24.24 47.95 7.44
CA THR A 1003 -24.75 47.36 6.19
C THR A 1003 -25.06 45.88 6.33
N ARG A 1004 -24.23 45.14 7.09
CA ARG A 1004 -24.48 43.73 7.38
C ARG A 1004 -25.76 43.53 8.20
N GLU A 1005 -25.99 44.35 9.22
CA GLU A 1005 -27.24 44.33 10.01
C GLU A 1005 -28.46 44.58 9.12
N GLN A 1006 -28.36 45.56 8.21
CA GLN A 1006 -29.43 45.89 7.29
C GLN A 1006 -29.77 44.73 6.33
N LEU A 1007 -28.75 44.05 5.78
CA LEU A 1007 -28.94 42.87 4.94
C LEU A 1007 -29.51 41.68 5.73
N LEU A 1008 -29.13 41.50 7.00
CA LEU A 1008 -29.69 40.46 7.85
C LEU A 1008 -31.18 40.71 8.16
N GLU A 1009 -31.57 41.96 8.40
CA GLU A 1009 -32.97 42.34 8.57
C GLU A 1009 -33.78 42.04 7.30
N LEU A 1010 -33.20 42.28 6.11
CA LEU A 1010 -33.82 41.94 4.82
C LEU A 1010 -34.10 40.43 4.67
N VAL A 1011 -33.21 39.57 5.14
CA VAL A 1011 -33.41 38.11 5.13
C VAL A 1011 -34.44 37.68 6.20
N GLN A 1012 -34.45 38.33 7.36
CA GLN A 1012 -35.36 38.01 8.47
C GLN A 1012 -36.81 38.40 8.21
N ASP A 1013 -37.06 39.52 7.52
CA ASP A 1013 -38.41 40.01 7.20
C ASP A 1013 -39.09 39.22 6.05
N GLU A 1014 -38.53 38.08 5.62
CA GLU A 1014 -39.02 37.21 4.51
C GLU A 1014 -39.22 37.94 3.17
N LEU A 1015 -38.69 39.15 3.04
CA LEU A 1015 -38.69 39.98 1.83
C LEU A 1015 -38.05 39.30 0.63
N VAL A 1016 -37.19 38.32 0.91
CA VAL A 1016 -36.46 37.53 -0.07
C VAL A 1016 -37.07 36.13 -0.17
N GLN A 1017 -38.30 36.02 -0.65
CA GLN A 1017 -38.94 34.71 -0.89
C GLN A 1017 -38.30 33.92 -2.06
N ASP A 1018 -37.42 34.57 -2.83
CA ASP A 1018 -36.60 33.94 -3.86
C ASP A 1018 -35.36 33.30 -3.21
N GLU A 1019 -35.29 31.96 -3.21
CA GLU A 1019 -34.16 31.20 -2.63
C GLU A 1019 -32.79 31.60 -3.22
N ALA A 1020 -32.74 31.98 -4.50
CA ALA A 1020 -31.50 32.40 -5.12
C ALA A 1020 -31.08 33.79 -4.63
N LEU A 1021 -32.01 34.76 -4.57
CA LEU A 1021 -31.70 36.06 -3.97
C LEU A 1021 -31.30 35.93 -2.49
N THR A 1022 -31.95 35.05 -1.74
CA THR A 1022 -31.56 34.80 -0.33
C THR A 1022 -30.13 34.26 -0.27
N SER A 1023 -29.76 33.37 -1.20
CA SER A 1023 -28.39 32.87 -1.33
C SER A 1023 -27.39 33.99 -1.62
N GLU A 1024 -27.69 34.89 -2.56
CA GLU A 1024 -26.80 36.00 -2.92
C GLU A 1024 -26.65 37.04 -1.82
N VAL A 1025 -27.75 37.43 -1.18
CA VAL A 1025 -27.73 38.33 0.00
C VAL A 1025 -26.92 37.70 1.13
N GLN A 1026 -27.10 36.40 1.40
CA GLN A 1026 -26.32 35.70 2.42
C GLN A 1026 -24.83 35.67 2.08
N LYS A 1027 -24.45 35.43 0.80
CA LYS A 1027 -23.05 35.48 0.36
C LYS A 1027 -22.42 36.85 0.62
N LEU A 1028 -23.16 37.94 0.41
CA LEU A 1028 -22.70 39.30 0.68
C LEU A 1028 -22.59 39.58 2.19
N VAL A 1029 -23.57 39.14 3.00
CA VAL A 1029 -23.49 39.19 4.47
C VAL A 1029 -22.23 38.49 4.98
N ASP A 1030 -21.94 37.30 4.44
CA ASP A 1030 -20.78 36.50 4.82
C ASP A 1030 -19.46 37.15 4.39
N LEU A 1031 -19.44 37.82 3.22
CA LEU A 1031 -18.31 38.64 2.79
C LEU A 1031 -18.06 39.80 3.76
N LEU A 1032 -19.10 40.55 4.14
CA LEU A 1032 -18.98 41.67 5.08
C LEU A 1032 -18.51 41.18 6.46
N ALA A 1033 -19.00 40.03 6.94
CA ALA A 1033 -18.51 39.41 8.16
C ALA A 1033 -17.01 39.06 8.09
N SER A 1034 -16.55 38.51 6.96
CA SER A 1034 -15.13 38.24 6.71
C SER A 1034 -14.27 39.51 6.74
N LYS A 1035 -14.74 40.60 6.14
CA LYS A 1035 -14.03 41.90 6.18
C LYS A 1035 -13.99 42.49 7.59
N ALA A 1036 -15.10 42.47 8.33
CA ALA A 1036 -15.16 42.93 9.72
C ALA A 1036 -14.19 42.13 10.62
N HIS A 1037 -14.07 40.82 10.42
CA HIS A 1037 -13.16 39.97 11.18
C HIS A 1037 -11.70 40.43 11.08
N LYS A 1038 -11.24 40.85 9.89
CA LYS A 1038 -9.87 41.36 9.68
C LYS A 1038 -9.58 42.62 10.50
N PHE A 1039 -10.54 43.54 10.63
CA PHE A 1039 -10.39 44.73 11.48
C PHE A 1039 -10.27 44.38 12.96
N THR A 1040 -11.12 43.48 13.46
CA THR A 1040 -11.10 43.04 14.86
C THR A 1040 -9.79 42.36 15.23
N LYS A 1041 -9.25 41.51 14.34
CA LYS A 1041 -7.95 40.83 14.54
C LYS A 1041 -6.79 41.83 14.65
N THR A 1042 -6.81 42.89 13.84
CA THR A 1042 -5.80 43.96 13.86
C THR A 1042 -5.77 44.70 15.22
N ARG A 1043 -6.87 44.71 15.97
CA ARG A 1043 -7.01 45.37 17.28
C ARG A 1043 -6.72 44.47 18.47
N THR A 1044 -6.98 43.16 18.38
CA THR A 1044 -6.92 42.21 19.53
C THR A 1044 -5.64 41.39 19.60
N VAL A 1045 -4.96 41.17 18.49
CA VAL A 1045 -3.65 40.52 18.46
C VAL A 1045 -2.63 41.60 18.13
N PRO A 1046 -1.85 42.14 19.11
CA PRO A 1046 -0.57 42.68 18.71
C PRO A 1046 0.14 41.49 18.10
N HIS A 1047 0.29 41.46 16.77
CA HIS A 1047 1.36 40.66 16.22
C HIS A 1047 2.55 41.00 17.10
N SER A 1048 3.17 40.01 17.73
CA SER A 1048 4.58 40.14 17.98
C SER A 1048 5.18 40.26 16.58
N ARG A 1049 5.17 41.50 16.05
CA ARG A 1049 6.33 41.98 15.34
C ARG A 1049 7.42 41.57 16.30
N GLN A 1050 8.16 40.50 15.98
CA GLN A 1050 9.50 40.42 16.51
C GLN A 1050 10.03 41.83 16.32
N PRO A 1051 10.40 42.54 17.40
CA PRO A 1051 10.80 43.93 17.26
C PRO A 1051 11.78 43.94 16.10
N ARG A 1052 11.47 44.70 15.04
CA ARG A 1052 12.37 44.88 13.90
C ARG A 1052 13.66 45.40 14.54
N LYS A 1053 14.55 44.48 14.90
CA LYS A 1053 15.95 44.81 14.96
C LYS A 1053 16.25 45.00 13.50
N GLU A 1054 16.27 46.27 13.08
CA GLU A 1054 17.17 46.62 12.01
C GLU A 1054 18.46 45.87 12.32
N VAL A 1055 18.74 44.84 11.54
CA VAL A 1055 20.07 44.27 11.45
C VAL A 1055 20.89 45.32 10.71
N GLY A 1056 21.08 46.45 11.40
CA GLY A 1056 22.16 47.37 11.10
C GLY A 1056 23.41 46.50 11.13
N VAL A 1057 24.16 46.55 10.03
CA VAL A 1057 25.47 45.92 9.92
C VAL A 1057 26.22 46.15 11.23
N PRO A 1058 26.57 45.12 12.00
CA PRO A 1058 27.46 45.32 13.12
C PRO A 1058 28.74 45.93 12.55
N GLU A 1059 29.07 47.16 12.94
CA GLU A 1059 30.32 47.85 12.54
C GLU A 1059 31.58 46.99 12.79
N GLN A 1060 31.46 45.91 13.56
CA GLN A 1060 32.53 44.95 13.84
C GLN A 1060 32.70 43.82 12.81
N LEU A 1061 31.77 43.60 11.86
CA LEU A 1061 31.92 42.58 10.81
C LEU A 1061 32.62 43.07 9.53
N VAL A 1062 32.96 44.36 9.45
CA VAL A 1062 33.69 44.95 8.31
C VAL A 1062 35.22 44.73 8.41
N ARG A 1063 35.73 44.07 9.45
CA ARG A 1063 37.18 43.90 9.67
C ARG A 1063 37.81 42.62 9.11
N PHE A 1064 37.04 41.65 8.62
CA PHE A 1064 37.60 40.36 8.16
C PHE A 1064 37.40 40.03 6.67
N GLN A 1065 36.82 40.93 5.86
CA GLN A 1065 36.82 40.78 4.39
C GLN A 1065 37.95 41.59 3.73
N ARG A 1066 39.20 41.25 4.03
CA ARG A 1066 40.36 41.53 3.15
C ARG A 1066 41.43 40.46 3.32
N PHE A 1067 41.15 39.25 2.84
CA PHE A 1067 42.22 38.33 2.46
C PHE A 1067 41.74 37.49 1.27
N ILE A 1068 41.83 38.08 0.08
CA ILE A 1068 41.89 37.34 -1.17
C ILE A 1068 43.40 37.17 -1.46
N PRO A 1069 43.98 35.96 -1.40
CA PRO A 1069 45.32 35.73 -1.90
C PRO A 1069 45.30 35.98 -3.41
N LYS A 1070 46.06 36.97 -3.87
CA LYS A 1070 46.34 37.14 -5.30
C LYS A 1070 47.16 35.94 -5.79
N GLN A 1071 46.76 35.40 -6.93
CA GLN A 1071 47.50 34.44 -7.74
C GLN A 1071 48.99 34.81 -7.86
N TYR A 1072 49.85 33.82 -7.63
CA TYR A 1072 50.98 33.45 -8.50
C TYR A 1072 51.20 31.95 -8.39
#